data_AF-A0A259DKU7-F1
#
_entry.id   AF-A0A259DKU7-F1
#
_cell.length_a   1.000
_cell.length_b   1.000
_cell.length_c   1.000
_cell.angle_alpha   90.00
_cell.angle_beta   90.00
_cell.angle_gamma   90.00
#
_symmetry.space_group_name_H-M   'P 1'
#
loop_
_entity.id
_entity.type
_entity.pdbx_description
1 polymer ?
#
loop_
_entity_poly.entity_id
_entity_poly.type
_entity_poly.pdbx_seq_one_letter_code
_entity_poly.pdbx_strand_id
1 'polypeptide(L)'
;MKLFGYISFDVLILFLYKQAMTKLRTFYLLVAAILSIVVLSSCSDSSTPNTVVVNGTVSSGGSAPAVAIAGATVSIYQAQTGAPKLLVQATTDGSGNFTAKVPVSTTNTSSNPALYYAVATMSSNIQLIASLGSGPLSAVKINDLTTVATAYAFAQFLQSDLSITGSAIPLSIAAGMAENLVAAESGSASVVIQTSPNAYETNTWSALGSLANKLGACTQGLNNACTALFAATPASNAAIPSNTLQAVFNIARNPANNVSAIFNLVNATNAYSPALTLDQGPSSSVAREKLDAWTMAVKVNNSGNSNCPFGGPANVAFDANGYAWINNNVIQGTPNSSNCLMVLQPNGKPSTGLANTPLSPITGGGILGSGFGIAIDTLGNIWSGNFGWGNNIPSIGSVTKLSSRGVPISPSTGYTSSLLQVQGIAVDQSNNVWMASYGNNQVVVYRNGDSSSVATYSNGVSQPFGMAIAPDGTAWVTYRGTGKLAKLQMINGVISNVFTVNLPGYNNTVALSNSRPKGIAVDSLGNAWVVDGEASTVYAINSSGAIIGTYTGQAINGPWGVSIDAKGNPWIANFGSASPSTRYSVVQLCGATGNCPVGLAMGDPISPSSGYSLPSAGSQVLLNSGAPLYGSGGAPSFLPLMRLTSVNADMAGNIWAANNWKPSAYIDAISSDPNPGGDGMVIFVGLAAPTKAPTLGPAQSP
;
A
#
# COMPACT_ATOMS: atom_id res chain seq x y z
N MET A 1 -11.94 -18.20 98.15
CA MET A 1 -11.10 -18.98 97.21
C MET A 1 -11.35 -18.42 95.81
N LYS A 2 -10.29 -17.92 95.16
CA LYS A 2 -10.27 -17.18 93.88
C LYS A 2 -10.67 -18.06 92.68
N LEU A 3 -11.32 -17.51 91.64
CA LEU A 3 -10.66 -17.10 90.39
C LEU A 3 -11.65 -16.39 89.43
N PHE A 4 -11.31 -15.16 89.05
CA PHE A 4 -11.86 -14.40 87.91
C PHE A 4 -11.15 -14.84 86.62
N GLY A 5 -11.89 -15.00 85.52
CA GLY A 5 -11.38 -15.36 84.19
C GLY A 5 -11.57 -14.23 83.18
N TYR A 6 -10.46 -13.88 82.52
CA TYR A 6 -10.23 -12.72 81.65
C TYR A 6 -10.97 -12.80 80.30
N ILE A 7 -11.63 -11.71 79.89
CA ILE A 7 -11.81 -11.39 78.47
C ILE A 7 -10.52 -10.67 78.04
N SER A 8 -9.79 -11.24 77.08
CA SER A 8 -8.55 -10.66 76.57
C SER A 8 -8.80 -9.27 75.95
N PHE A 9 -7.94 -8.32 76.31
CA PHE A 9 -7.90 -6.93 75.81
C PHE A 9 -7.86 -6.87 74.28
N ASP A 10 -7.33 -7.90 73.61
CA ASP A 10 -7.21 -7.98 72.15
C ASP A 10 -8.56 -8.15 71.44
N VAL A 11 -9.53 -8.81 72.07
CA VAL A 11 -10.86 -9.05 71.48
C VAL A 11 -11.70 -7.77 71.50
N LEU A 12 -11.54 -6.94 72.54
CA LEU A 12 -12.20 -5.64 72.63
C LEU A 12 -11.61 -4.64 71.60
N ILE A 13 -10.28 -4.67 71.39
CA ILE A 13 -9.60 -3.84 70.41
C ILE A 13 -10.03 -4.19 68.97
N LEU A 14 -10.14 -5.48 68.62
CA LEU A 14 -10.59 -5.88 67.28
C LEU A 14 -12.03 -5.47 66.99
N PHE A 15 -12.90 -5.50 68.00
CA PHE A 15 -14.31 -5.11 67.85
C PHE A 15 -14.47 -3.59 67.69
N LEU A 16 -13.70 -2.80 68.46
CA LEU A 16 -13.65 -1.35 68.34
C LEU A 16 -13.01 -0.89 67.01
N TYR A 17 -11.96 -1.59 66.54
CA TYR A 17 -11.32 -1.31 65.26
C TYR A 17 -12.25 -1.59 64.07
N LYS A 18 -13.02 -2.68 64.12
CA LYS A 18 -14.05 -2.96 63.10
C LYS A 18 -15.14 -1.89 63.10
N GLN A 19 -15.67 -1.48 64.26
CA GLN A 19 -16.68 -0.41 64.30
C GLN A 19 -16.15 0.95 63.81
N ALA A 20 -14.89 1.28 64.11
CA ALA A 20 -14.24 2.50 63.62
C ALA A 20 -14.06 2.47 62.09
N MET A 21 -13.62 1.35 61.52
CA MET A 21 -13.47 1.18 60.07
C MET A 21 -14.80 1.21 59.31
N THR A 22 -15.88 0.67 59.89
CA THR A 22 -17.21 0.75 59.26
C THR A 22 -17.73 2.18 59.27
N LYS A 23 -17.58 2.92 60.38
CA LYS A 23 -17.97 4.35 60.45
C LYS A 23 -17.14 5.23 59.52
N LEU A 24 -15.84 4.92 59.35
CA LEU A 24 -14.96 5.64 58.42
C LEU A 24 -15.37 5.40 56.96
N ARG A 25 -15.73 4.16 56.58
CA ARG A 25 -16.27 3.85 55.24
C ARG A 25 -17.60 4.55 54.96
N THR A 26 -18.52 4.60 55.93
CA THR A 26 -19.79 5.31 55.76
C THR A 26 -19.60 6.82 55.66
N PHE A 27 -18.61 7.39 56.37
CA PHE A 27 -18.23 8.81 56.26
C PHE A 27 -17.64 9.15 54.88
N TYR A 28 -16.74 8.33 54.34
CA TYR A 28 -16.19 8.54 52.98
C TYR A 28 -17.26 8.39 51.89
N LEU A 29 -18.22 7.46 52.05
CA LEU A 29 -19.34 7.32 51.10
C LEU A 29 -20.31 8.50 51.15
N LEU A 30 -20.54 9.09 52.33
CA LEU A 30 -21.36 10.30 52.48
C LEU A 30 -20.66 11.57 51.97
N VAL A 31 -19.34 11.71 52.18
CA VAL A 31 -18.56 12.83 51.63
C VAL A 31 -18.43 12.71 50.11
N ALA A 32 -18.29 11.50 49.56
CA ALA A 32 -18.33 11.27 48.10
C ALA A 32 -19.71 11.56 47.50
N ALA A 33 -20.81 11.21 48.18
CA ALA A 33 -22.16 11.51 47.73
C ALA A 33 -22.50 13.01 47.80
N ILE A 34 -21.99 13.73 48.81
CA ILE A 34 -22.21 15.18 48.96
C ILE A 34 -21.31 16.00 48.01
N LEU A 35 -20.09 15.54 47.69
CA LEU A 35 -19.29 16.13 46.60
C LEU A 35 -19.89 15.87 45.21
N SER A 36 -20.71 14.82 45.06
CA SER A 36 -21.40 14.52 43.79
C SER A 36 -22.67 15.34 43.58
N ILE A 37 -23.19 16.03 44.61
CA ILE A 37 -24.45 16.79 44.55
C ILE A 37 -24.23 18.32 44.48
N VAL A 38 -23.00 18.82 44.65
CA VAL A 38 -22.67 20.26 44.48
C VAL A 38 -22.00 20.58 43.12
N VAL A 39 -21.91 19.61 42.20
CA VAL A 39 -21.46 19.82 40.81
C VAL A 39 -22.56 19.45 39.80
N LEU A 40 -23.81 19.79 40.12
CA LEU A 40 -24.95 19.71 39.19
C LEU A 40 -25.75 21.01 39.20
N SER A 41 -25.10 22.10 38.77
CA SER A 41 -25.77 23.29 38.26
C SER A 41 -24.80 24.20 37.49
N SER A 42 -24.21 23.65 36.42
CA SER A 42 -23.72 24.43 35.29
C SER A 42 -24.03 23.70 33.99
N CYS A 43 -25.32 23.56 33.69
CA CYS A 43 -25.74 23.32 32.31
C CYS A 43 -25.51 24.62 31.52
N SER A 44 -24.32 24.72 30.94
CA SER A 44 -24.04 25.64 29.83
C SER A 44 -22.79 25.17 29.09
N ASP A 45 -22.80 23.95 28.56
CA ASP A 45 -21.92 23.61 27.43
C ASP A 45 -22.70 23.80 26.13
N SER A 46 -23.02 25.06 25.83
CA SER A 46 -23.02 25.51 24.45
C SER A 46 -21.56 25.64 24.01
N SER A 47 -20.85 24.51 23.88
CA SER A 47 -19.56 24.51 23.19
C SER A 47 -19.86 24.79 21.72
N THR A 48 -19.71 26.05 21.31
CA THR A 48 -19.70 26.36 19.88
C THR A 48 -18.66 25.45 19.24
N PRO A 49 -19.01 24.64 18.22
CA PRO A 49 -18.06 23.78 17.57
C PRO A 49 -16.84 24.61 17.16
N ASN A 50 -15.63 24.14 17.51
CA ASN A 50 -14.41 24.80 17.04
C ASN A 50 -14.49 24.86 15.52
N THR A 51 -14.43 26.08 14.97
CA THR A 51 -14.50 26.32 13.52
C THR A 51 -13.15 26.81 13.02
N VAL A 52 -12.74 26.33 11.86
CA VAL A 52 -11.62 26.89 11.10
C VAL A 52 -12.18 27.75 9.99
N VAL A 53 -11.67 28.98 9.88
CA VAL A 53 -11.96 29.85 8.75
C VAL A 53 -11.08 29.42 7.58
N VAL A 54 -11.70 28.82 6.57
CA VAL A 54 -11.05 28.41 5.33
C VAL A 54 -11.14 29.56 4.34
N ASN A 55 -9.99 30.10 3.94
CA ASN A 55 -9.90 31.07 2.86
C ASN A 55 -9.39 30.36 1.62
N GLY A 56 -10.20 30.29 0.58
CA GLY A 56 -9.82 29.52 -0.60
C GLY A 56 -10.03 30.24 -1.90
N THR A 57 -9.45 29.67 -2.96
CA THR A 57 -9.66 30.09 -4.34
C THR A 57 -10.09 28.93 -5.21
N VAL A 58 -10.90 29.23 -6.23
CA VAL A 58 -11.22 28.31 -7.31
C VAL A 58 -10.72 28.92 -8.60
N SER A 59 -9.85 28.20 -9.30
CA SER A 59 -9.25 28.70 -10.54
C SER A 59 -8.93 27.55 -11.50
N SER A 60 -8.75 27.87 -12.77
CA SER A 60 -8.21 26.95 -13.78
C SER A 60 -6.95 27.52 -14.42
N GLY A 61 -6.01 26.64 -14.75
CA GLY A 61 -4.68 27.03 -15.22
C GLY A 61 -3.73 27.39 -14.06
N GLY A 62 -2.43 27.21 -14.30
CA GLY A 62 -1.37 27.52 -13.34
C GLY A 62 -1.02 29.00 -13.25
N SER A 63 0.09 29.27 -12.57
CA SER A 63 0.52 30.61 -12.14
C SER A 63 1.11 31.44 -13.29
N ALA A 64 0.28 31.95 -14.21
CA ALA A 64 0.41 33.29 -14.84
C ALA A 64 -0.48 33.48 -16.10
N PRO A 65 -1.66 34.11 -15.95
CA PRO A 65 -2.48 34.09 -14.75
C PRO A 65 -3.45 32.90 -14.81
N ALA A 66 -3.65 32.27 -13.64
CA ALA A 66 -4.75 31.35 -13.47
C ALA A 66 -6.06 32.09 -13.72
N VAL A 67 -6.98 31.46 -14.45
CA VAL A 67 -8.31 31.99 -14.72
C VAL A 67 -9.17 31.75 -13.48
N ALA A 68 -9.56 32.84 -12.81
CA ALA A 68 -10.48 32.78 -11.69
C ALA A 68 -11.84 32.21 -12.12
N ILE A 69 -12.41 31.32 -11.30
CA ILE A 69 -13.76 30.77 -11.54
C ILE A 69 -14.72 31.47 -10.58
N ALA A 70 -15.40 32.49 -11.08
CA ALA A 70 -16.37 33.29 -10.33
C ALA A 70 -17.76 32.64 -10.29
N GLY A 71 -18.47 32.77 -9.18
CA GLY A 71 -19.84 32.25 -9.03
C GLY A 71 -19.95 30.73 -8.83
N ALA A 72 -18.84 30.02 -8.64
CA ALA A 72 -18.86 28.60 -8.34
C ALA A 72 -19.37 28.35 -6.91
N THR A 73 -20.24 27.36 -6.75
CA THR A 73 -20.66 26.87 -5.44
C THR A 73 -19.60 25.91 -4.90
N VAL A 74 -18.93 26.30 -3.82
CA VAL A 74 -17.95 25.47 -3.11
C VAL A 74 -18.65 24.76 -1.96
N SER A 75 -18.75 23.44 -2.05
CA SER A 75 -19.32 22.58 -1.02
C SER A 75 -18.20 21.86 -0.27
N ILE A 76 -18.10 22.08 1.04
CA ILE A 76 -17.09 21.43 1.88
C ILE A 76 -17.76 20.30 2.66
N TYR A 77 -17.21 19.10 2.48
CA TYR A 77 -17.70 17.88 3.08
C TYR A 77 -16.73 17.35 4.13
N GLN A 78 -17.28 16.61 5.09
CA GLN A 78 -16.53 15.74 5.97
C GLN A 78 -16.94 14.29 5.71
N ALA A 79 -15.97 13.43 5.42
CA ALA A 79 -16.16 12.00 5.25
C ALA A 79 -15.51 11.24 6.42
N GLN A 80 -16.21 10.21 6.88
CA GLN A 80 -15.77 9.17 7.82
C GLN A 80 -16.43 7.87 7.34
N THR A 81 -16.39 6.81 8.15
CA THR A 81 -17.17 5.60 7.89
C THR A 81 -18.65 5.94 7.64
N GLY A 82 -19.12 5.73 6.42
CA GLY A 82 -20.48 6.00 5.98
C GLY A 82 -20.56 7.09 4.89
N ALA A 83 -21.75 7.72 4.79
CA ALA A 83 -22.00 8.78 3.82
C ALA A 83 -21.31 10.10 4.25
N PRO A 84 -20.73 10.87 3.30
CA PRO A 84 -20.13 12.15 3.62
C PRO A 84 -21.19 13.17 4.05
N LYS A 85 -20.84 13.99 5.03
CA LYS A 85 -21.68 15.08 5.54
C LYS A 85 -21.27 16.40 4.89
N LEU A 86 -22.21 17.06 4.22
CA LEU A 86 -22.04 18.46 3.82
C LEU A 86 -21.96 19.34 5.08
N LEU A 87 -20.88 20.09 5.23
CA LEU A 87 -20.67 20.95 6.40
C LEU A 87 -21.08 22.39 6.12
N VAL A 88 -20.64 22.94 4.98
CA VAL A 88 -20.85 24.35 4.62
C VAL A 88 -20.77 24.51 3.12
N GLN A 89 -21.46 25.54 2.62
CA GLN A 89 -21.33 26.02 1.24
C GLN A 89 -20.91 27.49 1.23
N ALA A 90 -20.12 27.84 0.23
CA ALA A 90 -19.75 29.21 -0.08
C ALA A 90 -19.85 29.43 -1.60
N THR A 91 -19.86 30.69 -2.04
CA THR A 91 -19.83 31.05 -3.45
C THR A 91 -18.57 31.86 -3.72
N THR A 92 -17.91 31.59 -4.83
CA THR A 92 -16.72 32.36 -5.20
C THR A 92 -17.06 33.76 -5.70
N ASP A 93 -16.27 34.75 -5.31
CA ASP A 93 -16.35 36.12 -5.82
C ASP A 93 -15.81 36.24 -7.26
N GLY A 94 -15.78 37.46 -7.79
CA GLY A 94 -15.26 37.74 -9.15
C GLY A 94 -13.78 37.38 -9.36
N SER A 95 -13.01 37.25 -8.27
CA SER A 95 -11.61 36.82 -8.29
C SER A 95 -11.45 35.32 -7.99
N GLY A 96 -12.56 34.58 -7.89
CA GLY A 96 -12.55 33.14 -7.58
C GLY A 96 -12.34 32.85 -6.09
N ASN A 97 -12.30 33.85 -5.22
CA ASN A 97 -12.07 33.66 -3.79
C ASN A 97 -13.36 33.27 -3.06
N PHE A 98 -13.24 32.48 -1.99
CA PHE A 98 -14.32 32.20 -1.05
C PHE A 98 -13.79 32.14 0.39
N THR A 99 -14.69 32.36 1.34
CA THR A 99 -14.43 32.14 2.76
C THR A 99 -15.53 31.27 3.34
N ALA A 100 -15.16 30.24 4.10
CA ALA A 100 -16.10 29.34 4.76
C ALA A 100 -15.68 29.05 6.20
N LYS A 101 -16.66 29.07 7.13
CA LYS A 101 -16.44 28.64 8.52
C LYS A 101 -16.72 27.14 8.61
N VAL A 102 -15.68 26.32 8.62
CA VAL A 102 -15.80 24.86 8.60
C VAL A 102 -15.71 24.33 10.03
N PRO A 103 -16.74 23.62 10.53
CA PRO A 103 -16.68 22.93 11.81
C PRO A 103 -15.59 21.86 11.81
N VAL A 104 -14.79 21.81 12.87
CA VAL A 104 -13.88 20.71 13.14
C VAL A 104 -14.67 19.55 13.75
N SER A 105 -14.46 18.36 13.21
CA SER A 105 -15.04 17.12 13.68
C SER A 105 -14.65 16.86 15.13
N THR A 106 -15.65 16.58 15.96
CA THR A 106 -15.50 16.18 17.36
C THR A 106 -15.30 14.66 17.53
N THR A 107 -15.39 13.90 16.43
CA THR A 107 -15.27 12.43 16.41
C THR A 107 -13.97 11.95 15.76
N ASN A 108 -13.04 12.86 15.47
CA ASN A 108 -11.76 12.56 14.85
C ASN A 108 -10.83 11.80 15.82
N THR A 109 -10.47 10.58 15.47
CA THR A 109 -9.57 9.73 16.27
C THR A 109 -8.59 9.00 15.35
N SER A 110 -7.52 8.41 15.89
CA SER A 110 -6.56 7.64 15.08
C SER A 110 -7.18 6.42 14.40
N SER A 111 -8.18 5.79 15.02
CA SER A 111 -8.91 4.63 14.47
C SER A 111 -10.13 5.00 13.63
N ASN A 112 -10.60 6.26 13.70
CA ASN A 112 -11.70 6.79 12.91
C ASN A 112 -11.39 8.23 12.45
N PRO A 113 -10.37 8.42 11.60
CA PRO A 113 -9.95 9.74 11.17
C PRO A 113 -11.04 10.43 10.33
N ALA A 114 -11.25 11.73 10.55
CA ALA A 114 -12.15 12.54 9.74
C ALA A 114 -11.40 13.11 8.52
N LEU A 115 -11.89 12.82 7.32
CA LEU A 115 -11.43 13.40 6.06
C LEU A 115 -12.27 14.62 5.70
N TYR A 116 -11.65 15.65 5.13
CA TYR A 116 -12.33 16.80 4.53
C TYR A 116 -12.00 16.89 3.04
N TYR A 117 -12.99 17.26 2.23
CA TYR A 117 -12.78 17.58 0.82
C TYR A 117 -13.73 18.69 0.38
N ALA A 118 -13.33 19.44 -0.64
CA ALA A 118 -14.13 20.53 -1.20
C ALA A 118 -14.41 20.27 -2.68
N VAL A 119 -15.68 20.42 -3.08
CA VAL A 119 -16.11 20.34 -4.48
C VAL A 119 -16.58 21.73 -4.91
N ALA A 120 -15.96 22.28 -5.95
CA ALA A 120 -16.38 23.52 -6.58
C ALA A 120 -17.20 23.20 -7.84
N THR A 121 -18.47 23.58 -7.84
CA THR A 121 -19.40 23.38 -8.95
C THR A 121 -19.68 24.71 -9.62
N MET A 122 -19.21 24.88 -10.86
CA MET A 122 -19.48 26.07 -11.68
C MET A 122 -20.71 25.88 -12.56
N SER A 123 -20.88 24.67 -13.11
CA SER A 123 -22.03 24.28 -13.92
C SER A 123 -22.24 22.76 -13.80
N SER A 124 -23.28 22.22 -14.46
CA SER A 124 -23.48 20.77 -14.53
C SER A 124 -22.28 20.02 -15.13
N ASN A 125 -21.49 20.69 -15.97
CA ASN A 125 -20.40 20.07 -16.74
C ASN A 125 -19.02 20.39 -16.16
N ILE A 126 -18.91 21.37 -15.27
CA ILE A 126 -17.65 21.82 -14.67
C ILE A 126 -17.71 21.70 -13.16
N GLN A 127 -17.01 20.68 -12.66
CA GLN A 127 -16.77 20.40 -11.25
C GLN A 127 -15.28 20.13 -11.00
N LEU A 128 -14.72 20.81 -10.00
CA LEU A 128 -13.35 20.63 -9.53
C LEU A 128 -13.37 20.16 -8.08
N ILE A 129 -12.33 19.44 -7.67
CA ILE A 129 -12.24 18.89 -6.31
C ILE A 129 -10.86 19.12 -5.70
N ALA A 130 -10.80 19.22 -4.37
CA ALA A 130 -9.57 19.13 -3.60
C ALA A 130 -9.79 18.32 -2.32
N SER A 131 -8.94 17.34 -2.06
CA SER A 131 -8.77 16.72 -0.74
C SER A 131 -8.12 17.73 0.21
N LEU A 132 -8.71 17.95 1.39
CA LEU A 132 -8.18 18.86 2.41
C LEU A 132 -7.44 18.10 3.54
N GLY A 133 -7.43 16.77 3.48
CA GLY A 133 -6.77 15.93 4.47
C GLY A 133 -7.59 15.70 5.74
N SER A 134 -6.91 15.37 6.85
CA SER A 134 -7.54 14.93 8.10
C SER A 134 -8.05 16.07 9.01
N GLY A 135 -8.14 17.29 8.47
CA GLY A 135 -8.60 18.49 9.15
C GLY A 135 -8.87 19.62 8.15
N PRO A 136 -9.74 20.59 8.47
CA PRO A 136 -9.92 21.74 7.58
C PRO A 136 -8.65 22.59 7.54
N LEU A 137 -8.14 22.84 6.33
CA LEU A 137 -7.01 23.74 6.09
C LEU A 137 -7.45 25.20 6.23
N SER A 138 -6.59 26.08 6.73
CA SER A 138 -6.86 27.52 6.78
C SER A 138 -6.84 28.18 5.40
N ALA A 139 -6.10 27.58 4.46
CA ALA A 139 -6.03 27.99 3.06
C ALA A 139 -6.22 26.80 2.12
N VAL A 140 -6.91 27.00 0.99
CA VAL A 140 -7.11 25.96 -0.03
C VAL A 140 -7.15 26.57 -1.42
N LYS A 141 -6.59 25.88 -2.41
CA LYS A 141 -6.86 26.17 -3.82
C LYS A 141 -7.47 24.97 -4.49
N ILE A 142 -8.62 25.15 -5.11
CA ILE A 142 -9.32 24.13 -5.88
C ILE A 142 -9.05 24.43 -7.36
N ASN A 143 -8.30 23.57 -8.03
CA ASN A 143 -7.92 23.77 -9.43
C ASN A 143 -7.78 22.44 -10.20
N ASP A 144 -7.27 22.53 -11.43
CA ASP A 144 -7.11 21.35 -12.28
C ASP A 144 -6.14 20.32 -11.69
N LEU A 145 -5.04 20.76 -11.06
CA LEU A 145 -4.07 19.89 -10.39
C LEU A 145 -4.69 19.16 -9.19
N THR A 146 -5.36 19.86 -8.28
CA THR A 146 -5.98 19.21 -7.12
C THR A 146 -7.08 18.25 -7.54
N THR A 147 -7.77 18.55 -8.65
CA THR A 147 -8.79 17.67 -9.22
C THR A 147 -8.17 16.36 -9.70
N VAL A 148 -7.07 16.42 -10.47
CA VAL A 148 -6.37 15.20 -10.91
C VAL A 148 -5.83 14.42 -9.71
N ALA A 149 -5.11 15.06 -8.79
CA ALA A 149 -4.54 14.39 -7.63
C ALA A 149 -5.60 13.68 -6.76
N THR A 150 -6.70 14.38 -6.47
CA THR A 150 -7.81 13.83 -5.66
C THR A 150 -8.53 12.71 -6.42
N ALA A 151 -8.76 12.87 -7.72
CA ALA A 151 -9.44 11.85 -8.52
C ALA A 151 -8.66 10.52 -8.57
N TYR A 152 -7.33 10.58 -8.70
CA TYR A 152 -6.50 9.38 -8.65
C TYR A 152 -6.48 8.76 -7.26
N ALA A 153 -6.25 9.55 -6.21
CA ALA A 153 -6.15 9.01 -4.87
C ALA A 153 -7.47 8.44 -4.35
N PHE A 154 -8.61 9.00 -4.75
CA PHE A 154 -9.94 8.56 -4.35
C PHE A 154 -10.65 7.70 -5.40
N ALA A 155 -9.93 7.20 -6.41
CA ALA A 155 -10.52 6.49 -7.55
C ALA A 155 -11.44 5.33 -7.13
N GLN A 156 -11.17 4.68 -6.00
CA GLN A 156 -11.96 3.55 -5.52
C GLN A 156 -13.08 3.92 -4.54
N PHE A 157 -13.15 5.19 -4.10
CA PHE A 157 -14.10 5.67 -3.09
C PHE A 157 -15.21 6.55 -3.67
N LEU A 158 -15.03 7.08 -4.88
CA LEU A 158 -16.03 7.92 -5.51
C LEU A 158 -17.25 7.10 -5.97
N GLN A 159 -18.44 7.52 -5.56
CA GLN A 159 -19.70 6.92 -5.99
C GLN A 159 -20.21 7.54 -7.30
N SER A 160 -21.26 6.97 -7.88
CA SER A 160 -21.88 7.48 -9.12
C SER A 160 -22.52 8.87 -8.96
N ASP A 161 -22.87 9.25 -7.73
CA ASP A 161 -23.36 10.59 -7.38
C ASP A 161 -22.23 11.58 -7.06
N LEU A 162 -20.96 11.18 -7.29
CA LEU A 162 -19.74 11.94 -7.03
C LEU A 162 -19.43 12.19 -5.55
N SER A 163 -20.13 11.50 -4.64
CA SER A 163 -19.77 11.48 -3.22
C SER A 163 -18.53 10.60 -2.97
N ILE A 164 -17.72 10.95 -1.96
CA ILE A 164 -16.60 10.11 -1.51
C ILE A 164 -17.07 9.33 -0.28
N THR A 165 -17.14 8.00 -0.40
CA THR A 165 -17.59 7.09 0.67
C THR A 165 -16.58 5.98 0.88
N GLY A 166 -16.34 5.61 2.14
CA GLY A 166 -15.46 4.50 2.50
C GLY A 166 -15.25 4.42 4.01
N SER A 167 -14.50 3.41 4.46
CA SER A 167 -14.06 3.34 5.85
C SER A 167 -13.02 4.42 6.14
N ALA A 168 -12.99 4.92 7.38
CA ALA A 168 -12.20 6.11 7.73
C ALA A 168 -10.69 5.99 7.45
N ILE A 169 -10.07 4.85 7.79
CA ILE A 169 -8.63 4.64 7.54
C ILE A 169 -8.32 4.65 6.03
N PRO A 170 -8.94 3.82 5.17
CA PRO A 170 -8.84 3.93 3.71
C PRO A 170 -8.90 5.35 3.15
N LEU A 171 -9.90 6.13 3.59
CA LEU A 171 -10.08 7.52 3.14
C LEU A 171 -8.92 8.43 3.57
N SER A 172 -8.38 8.24 4.77
CA SER A 172 -7.21 8.97 5.26
C SER A 172 -5.94 8.64 4.45
N ILE A 173 -5.76 7.37 4.06
CA ILE A 173 -4.64 6.94 3.21
C ILE A 173 -4.74 7.60 1.84
N ALA A 174 -5.92 7.56 1.21
CA ALA A 174 -6.18 8.25 -0.06
C ALA A 174 -5.88 9.75 0.05
N ALA A 175 -6.29 10.40 1.14
CA ALA A 175 -6.00 11.82 1.36
C ALA A 175 -4.49 12.11 1.41
N GLY A 176 -3.71 11.26 2.09
CA GLY A 176 -2.26 11.37 2.13
C GLY A 176 -1.60 11.18 0.77
N MET A 177 -2.14 10.29 -0.08
CA MET A 177 -1.65 10.11 -1.44
C MET A 177 -2.01 11.27 -2.37
N ALA A 178 -3.18 11.90 -2.19
CA ALA A 178 -3.51 13.15 -2.89
C ALA A 178 -2.49 14.25 -2.56
N GLU A 179 -2.12 14.41 -1.29
CA GLU A 179 -1.13 15.38 -0.81
C GLU A 179 0.31 15.09 -1.32
N ASN A 180 0.63 13.81 -1.58
CA ASN A 180 1.88 13.46 -2.24
C ASN A 180 1.94 13.89 -3.70
N LEU A 181 0.79 14.05 -4.37
CA LEU A 181 0.73 14.52 -5.75
C LEU A 181 0.62 16.05 -5.81
N VAL A 182 -0.32 16.65 -5.05
CA VAL A 182 -0.62 18.09 -5.07
C VAL A 182 -0.96 18.56 -3.67
N ALA A 183 -0.31 19.63 -3.22
CA ALA A 183 -0.59 20.24 -1.92
C ALA A 183 -1.82 21.15 -2.03
N ALA A 184 -2.93 20.78 -1.38
CA ALA A 184 -4.20 21.49 -1.51
C ALA A 184 -4.14 22.94 -0.99
N GLU A 185 -3.28 23.21 -0.01
CA GLU A 185 -3.04 24.56 0.52
C GLU A 185 -2.52 25.51 -0.58
N SER A 186 -1.59 25.02 -1.41
CA SER A 186 -0.93 25.82 -2.44
C SER A 186 -1.58 25.73 -3.82
N GLY A 187 -2.32 24.64 -4.09
CA GLY A 187 -2.83 24.26 -5.41
C GLY A 187 -1.75 23.82 -6.39
N SER A 188 -0.53 23.54 -5.92
CA SER A 188 0.63 23.21 -6.75
C SER A 188 1.06 21.77 -6.54
N ALA A 189 1.78 21.22 -7.53
CA ALA A 189 2.45 19.92 -7.39
C ALA A 189 3.20 19.84 -6.05
N SER A 190 3.13 18.69 -5.39
CA SER A 190 3.80 18.47 -4.12
C SER A 190 5.32 18.44 -4.31
N VAL A 191 6.08 18.77 -3.27
CA VAL A 191 7.54 18.62 -3.28
C VAL A 191 7.94 17.16 -3.52
N VAL A 192 7.13 16.21 -3.07
CA VAL A 192 7.38 14.76 -3.18
C VAL A 192 7.61 14.31 -4.62
N ILE A 193 6.77 14.77 -5.55
CA ILE A 193 6.91 14.44 -6.98
C ILE A 193 7.90 15.36 -7.71
N GLN A 194 8.27 16.50 -7.12
CA GLN A 194 9.21 17.47 -7.70
C GLN A 194 10.68 17.16 -7.37
N THR A 195 10.93 16.32 -6.37
CA THR A 195 12.28 15.95 -5.93
C THR A 195 12.58 14.47 -6.19
N SER A 196 13.87 14.13 -6.22
CA SER A 196 14.33 12.73 -6.24
C SER A 196 13.68 11.93 -5.09
N PRO A 197 13.30 10.65 -5.29
CA PRO A 197 13.51 9.81 -6.48
C PRO A 197 12.37 9.91 -7.53
N ASN A 198 11.62 11.00 -7.51
CA ASN A 198 10.58 11.30 -8.51
C ASN A 198 11.14 12.29 -9.52
N ALA A 199 10.80 13.59 -9.44
CA ALA A 199 11.27 14.63 -10.35
C ALA A 199 11.25 14.15 -11.82
N TYR A 200 12.34 14.34 -12.55
CA TYR A 200 12.51 13.84 -13.93
C TYR A 200 12.98 12.37 -14.01
N GLU A 201 13.18 11.68 -12.89
CA GLU A 201 13.50 10.24 -12.86
C GLU A 201 12.25 9.41 -13.20
N THR A 202 11.06 9.97 -12.94
CA THR A 202 9.74 9.41 -13.26
C THR A 202 8.93 10.40 -14.08
N ASN A 203 7.93 9.94 -14.82
CA ASN A 203 7.06 10.85 -15.58
C ASN A 203 5.86 11.41 -14.80
N THR A 204 5.66 11.06 -13.52
CA THR A 204 4.46 11.43 -12.74
C THR A 204 4.20 12.94 -12.73
N TRP A 205 5.24 13.76 -12.53
CA TRP A 205 5.06 15.22 -12.47
C TRP A 205 4.61 15.79 -13.81
N SER A 206 5.26 15.37 -14.91
CA SER A 206 4.88 15.76 -16.27
C SER A 206 3.50 15.22 -16.68
N ALA A 207 3.15 13.99 -16.29
CA ALA A 207 1.86 13.37 -16.58
C ALA A 207 0.72 14.10 -15.84
N LEU A 208 0.94 14.46 -14.57
CA LEU A 208 0.03 15.29 -13.77
C LEU A 208 -0.19 16.66 -14.43
N GLY A 209 0.88 17.35 -14.82
CA GLY A 209 0.79 18.63 -15.53
C GLY A 209 0.06 18.52 -16.86
N SER A 210 0.33 17.48 -17.65
CA SER A 210 -0.37 17.21 -18.91
C SER A 210 -1.88 17.00 -18.72
N LEU A 211 -2.32 16.16 -17.77
CA LEU A 211 -3.75 15.96 -17.52
C LEU A 211 -4.41 17.23 -17.00
N ALA A 212 -3.76 17.97 -16.10
CA ALA A 212 -4.27 19.24 -15.60
C ALA A 212 -4.41 20.29 -16.73
N ASN A 213 -3.49 20.31 -17.70
CA ASN A 213 -3.59 21.15 -18.88
C ASN A 213 -4.76 20.75 -19.81
N LYS A 214 -5.06 19.45 -19.95
CA LYS A 214 -6.25 18.97 -20.70
C LYS A 214 -7.54 19.32 -19.98
N LEU A 215 -7.56 19.15 -18.66
CA LEU A 215 -8.69 19.49 -17.81
C LEU A 215 -8.96 21.00 -17.85
N GLY A 216 -7.92 21.81 -17.67
CA GLY A 216 -8.03 23.26 -17.66
C GLY A 216 -8.54 23.85 -18.98
N ALA A 217 -8.22 23.22 -20.10
CA ALA A 217 -8.81 23.58 -21.39
C ALA A 217 -10.33 23.43 -21.42
N CYS A 218 -10.84 22.32 -20.86
CA CYS A 218 -12.28 22.11 -20.70
C CYS A 218 -12.86 23.12 -19.71
N THR A 219 -12.25 23.26 -18.53
CA THR A 219 -12.71 24.20 -17.48
C THR A 219 -12.81 25.64 -17.99
N GLN A 220 -11.91 26.06 -18.88
CA GLN A 220 -11.89 27.40 -19.49
C GLN A 220 -12.76 27.53 -20.75
N GLY A 221 -13.45 26.45 -21.17
CA GLY A 221 -14.34 26.47 -22.34
C GLY A 221 -13.63 26.60 -23.68
N LEU A 222 -12.35 26.20 -23.78
CA LEU A 222 -11.55 26.39 -24.99
C LEU A 222 -11.93 25.36 -26.06
N ASN A 223 -12.25 25.82 -27.28
CA ASN A 223 -12.31 25.01 -28.51
C ASN A 223 -13.00 23.64 -28.37
N ASN A 224 -14.16 23.57 -27.71
CA ASN A 224 -14.90 22.31 -27.45
C ASN A 224 -14.11 21.25 -26.64
N ALA A 225 -13.14 21.65 -25.83
CA ALA A 225 -12.28 20.76 -25.07
C ALA A 225 -13.04 19.81 -24.13
N CYS A 226 -14.15 20.25 -23.51
CA CYS A 226 -14.97 19.36 -22.68
C CYS A 226 -15.59 18.21 -23.48
N THR A 227 -16.18 18.50 -24.64
CA THR A 227 -16.76 17.47 -25.51
C THR A 227 -15.70 16.44 -25.91
N ALA A 228 -14.51 16.91 -26.31
CA ALA A 228 -13.41 16.04 -26.70
C ALA A 228 -12.86 15.22 -25.51
N LEU A 229 -12.70 15.84 -24.34
CA LEU A 229 -12.28 15.16 -23.12
C LEU A 229 -13.28 14.08 -22.72
N PHE A 230 -14.57 14.39 -22.71
CA PHE A 230 -15.61 13.45 -22.31
C PHE A 230 -15.72 12.27 -23.28
N ALA A 231 -15.64 12.53 -24.59
CA ALA A 231 -15.62 11.47 -25.60
C ALA A 231 -14.40 10.55 -25.47
N ALA A 232 -13.24 11.08 -25.06
CA ALA A 232 -12.02 10.30 -24.86
C ALA A 232 -11.99 9.52 -23.54
N THR A 233 -12.91 9.77 -22.60
CA THR A 233 -12.85 9.24 -21.21
C THR A 233 -14.13 8.51 -20.78
N PRO A 234 -14.65 7.55 -21.57
CA PRO A 234 -15.81 6.77 -21.15
C PRO A 234 -15.49 5.91 -19.92
N ALA A 235 -16.51 5.64 -19.12
CA ALA A 235 -16.44 4.65 -18.06
C ALA A 235 -16.31 3.22 -18.64
N SER A 236 -16.02 2.23 -17.79
CA SER A 236 -15.85 0.83 -18.21
C SER A 236 -17.09 0.20 -18.85
N ASN A 237 -18.28 0.75 -18.59
CA ASN A 237 -19.55 0.39 -19.24
C ASN A 237 -19.86 1.24 -20.49
N ALA A 238 -18.86 1.93 -21.04
CA ALA A 238 -18.95 2.87 -22.16
C ALA A 238 -19.79 4.15 -21.91
N ALA A 239 -20.25 4.40 -20.67
CA ALA A 239 -20.95 5.64 -20.36
C ALA A 239 -20.03 6.87 -20.47
N ILE A 240 -20.45 7.87 -21.23
CA ILE A 240 -19.72 9.13 -21.40
C ILE A 240 -19.90 9.98 -20.12
N PRO A 241 -18.83 10.55 -19.55
CA PRO A 241 -18.92 11.42 -18.39
C PRO A 241 -19.68 12.70 -18.72
N SER A 242 -20.47 13.19 -17.76
CA SER A 242 -21.23 14.44 -17.91
C SER A 242 -20.49 15.68 -17.41
N ASN A 243 -19.39 15.50 -16.67
CA ASN A 243 -18.61 16.58 -16.11
C ASN A 243 -17.12 16.26 -16.01
N THR A 244 -16.32 17.30 -15.78
CA THR A 244 -14.86 17.24 -15.59
C THR A 244 -14.41 16.27 -14.51
N LEU A 245 -15.09 16.23 -13.38
CA LEU A 245 -14.72 15.36 -12.26
C LEU A 245 -14.86 13.88 -12.67
N GLN A 246 -16.03 13.51 -13.19
CA GLN A 246 -16.29 12.14 -13.66
C GLN A 246 -15.32 11.72 -14.77
N ALA A 247 -14.97 12.64 -15.69
CA ALA A 247 -14.01 12.37 -16.76
C ALA A 247 -12.63 11.96 -16.21
N VAL A 248 -12.08 12.71 -15.25
CA VAL A 248 -10.77 12.40 -14.66
C VAL A 248 -10.82 11.12 -13.83
N PHE A 249 -11.92 10.86 -13.12
CA PHE A 249 -12.12 9.60 -12.41
C PHE A 249 -12.18 8.38 -13.35
N ASN A 250 -12.79 8.54 -14.54
CA ASN A 250 -12.79 7.48 -15.54
C ASN A 250 -11.38 7.18 -16.05
N ILE A 251 -10.52 8.20 -16.22
CA ILE A 251 -9.09 8.00 -16.53
C ILE A 251 -8.41 7.24 -15.40
N ALA A 252 -8.56 7.69 -14.15
CA ALA A 252 -7.90 7.07 -13.00
C ALA A 252 -8.28 5.58 -12.81
N ARG A 253 -9.54 5.22 -13.07
CA ARG A 253 -10.04 3.84 -12.99
C ARG A 253 -9.65 2.97 -14.19
N ASN A 254 -9.41 3.58 -15.35
CA ASN A 254 -9.12 2.87 -16.60
C ASN A 254 -7.93 3.52 -17.32
N PRO A 255 -6.74 3.58 -16.69
CA PRO A 255 -5.66 4.43 -17.16
C PRO A 255 -5.05 3.97 -18.50
N ALA A 256 -5.28 2.72 -18.90
CA ALA A 256 -4.86 2.17 -20.17
C ALA A 256 -5.80 2.49 -21.34
N ASN A 257 -7.00 3.02 -21.07
CA ASN A 257 -7.97 3.31 -22.11
C ASN A 257 -7.66 4.63 -22.80
N ASN A 258 -7.76 4.65 -24.14
CA ASN A 258 -7.69 5.86 -24.96
C ASN A 258 -6.43 6.72 -24.75
N VAL A 259 -5.30 6.12 -24.36
CA VAL A 259 -4.06 6.85 -24.03
C VAL A 259 -3.65 7.84 -25.12
N SER A 260 -3.59 7.37 -26.37
CA SER A 260 -3.27 8.22 -27.54
C SER A 260 -4.30 9.31 -27.79
N ALA A 261 -5.59 9.02 -27.64
CA ALA A 261 -6.65 10.00 -27.85
C ALA A 261 -6.58 11.11 -26.79
N ILE A 262 -6.40 10.77 -25.52
CA ILE A 262 -6.26 11.72 -24.40
C ILE A 262 -4.98 12.57 -24.58
N PHE A 263 -3.86 11.94 -24.92
CA PHE A 263 -2.59 12.64 -25.17
C PHE A 263 -2.70 13.68 -26.30
N ASN A 264 -3.33 13.27 -27.42
CA ASN A 264 -3.47 14.08 -28.63
C ASN A 264 -4.60 15.12 -28.59
N LEU A 265 -5.31 15.29 -27.48
CA LEU A 265 -6.31 16.37 -27.35
C LEU A 265 -5.63 17.73 -27.61
N VAL A 266 -5.89 18.33 -28.77
CA VAL A 266 -5.13 19.46 -29.37
C VAL A 266 -5.31 20.80 -28.61
N ASN A 267 -6.18 20.84 -27.61
CA ASN A 267 -6.63 22.09 -26.97
C ASN A 267 -6.08 22.32 -25.55
N ALA A 268 -4.98 21.67 -25.15
CA ALA A 268 -4.36 21.88 -23.84
C ALA A 268 -3.98 23.34 -23.57
N THR A 269 -4.22 23.83 -22.35
CA THR A 269 -3.50 25.02 -21.87
C THR A 269 -2.02 24.65 -21.67
N ASN A 270 -1.11 25.62 -21.69
CA ASN A 270 0.29 25.42 -21.27
C ASN A 270 0.50 25.94 -19.85
N ALA A 271 -0.53 25.85 -19.01
CA ALA A 271 -0.59 26.58 -17.75
C ALA A 271 0.13 25.84 -16.61
N TYR A 272 0.28 24.52 -16.72
CA TYR A 272 1.01 23.67 -15.80
C TYR A 272 2.27 23.10 -16.46
N SER A 273 3.40 23.23 -15.76
CA SER A 273 4.72 22.77 -16.21
C SER A 273 5.42 21.99 -15.09
N PRO A 274 6.19 20.94 -15.42
CA PRO A 274 6.38 20.36 -16.74
C PRO A 274 5.12 19.63 -17.22
N ALA A 275 5.05 19.43 -18.54
CA ALA A 275 4.08 18.57 -19.20
C ALA A 275 4.85 17.55 -20.05
N LEU A 276 4.23 16.40 -20.34
CA LEU A 276 4.79 15.40 -21.24
C LEU A 276 5.06 16.00 -22.61
N THR A 277 6.25 15.72 -23.14
CA THR A 277 6.62 16.06 -24.52
C THR A 277 6.11 15.01 -25.51
N LEU A 278 6.20 15.29 -26.81
CA LEU A 278 5.87 14.31 -27.85
C LEU A 278 6.71 13.04 -27.74
N ASP A 279 8.00 13.18 -27.38
CA ASP A 279 8.93 12.06 -27.19
C ASP A 279 8.65 11.25 -25.92
N GLN A 280 7.79 11.74 -25.02
CA GLN A 280 7.31 11.02 -23.83
C GLN A 280 5.88 10.49 -24.03
N GLY A 281 5.30 10.70 -25.21
CA GLY A 281 3.95 10.28 -25.54
C GLY A 281 3.82 8.79 -25.88
N PRO A 282 2.61 8.34 -26.25
CA PRO A 282 2.34 6.95 -26.60
C PRO A 282 3.02 6.49 -27.90
N SER A 283 3.52 7.43 -28.71
CA SER A 283 4.27 7.15 -29.94
C SER A 283 5.79 7.32 -29.77
N SER A 284 6.28 7.45 -28.52
CA SER A 284 7.72 7.57 -28.26
C SER A 284 8.52 6.43 -28.88
N SER A 285 9.62 6.78 -29.54
CA SER A 285 10.62 5.82 -30.03
C SER A 285 11.51 5.28 -28.90
N VAL A 286 11.50 5.94 -27.74
CA VAL A 286 12.29 5.58 -26.56
C VAL A 286 11.42 4.77 -25.62
N ALA A 287 11.56 3.44 -25.64
CA ALA A 287 10.69 2.53 -24.91
C ALA A 287 10.50 2.89 -23.42
N ARG A 288 11.55 3.32 -22.72
CA ARG A 288 11.51 3.69 -21.28
C ARG A 288 10.79 5.01 -20.97
N GLU A 289 10.55 5.86 -21.97
CA GLU A 289 9.88 7.17 -21.84
C GLU A 289 8.43 7.12 -22.35
N LYS A 290 8.04 6.03 -23.03
CA LYS A 290 6.74 5.87 -23.66
C LYS A 290 5.59 5.79 -22.66
N LEU A 291 4.53 6.56 -22.89
CA LEU A 291 3.29 6.53 -22.12
C LEU A 291 2.34 5.43 -22.63
N ASP A 292 2.16 4.33 -21.88
CA ASP A 292 1.19 3.26 -22.21
C ASP A 292 -0.05 3.24 -21.30
N ALA A 293 -0.04 4.04 -20.22
CA ALA A 293 -1.18 4.26 -19.35
C ALA A 293 -1.03 5.59 -18.61
N TRP A 294 -2.14 6.26 -18.34
CA TRP A 294 -2.21 7.44 -17.47
C TRP A 294 -2.23 7.01 -16.00
N THR A 295 -1.18 6.34 -15.52
CA THR A 295 -1.03 6.01 -14.09
C THR A 295 -0.29 7.11 -13.36
N MET A 296 -0.64 7.36 -12.09
CA MET A 296 0.14 8.22 -11.19
C MET A 296 0.90 7.33 -10.21
N ALA A 297 2.20 7.57 -10.05
CA ALA A 297 3.02 6.81 -9.11
C ALA A 297 3.91 7.71 -8.26
N VAL A 298 4.08 7.32 -6.99
CA VAL A 298 5.04 7.94 -6.07
C VAL A 298 6.12 6.91 -5.75
N LYS A 299 7.37 7.23 -6.08
CA LYS A 299 8.53 6.45 -5.69
C LYS A 299 9.07 6.95 -4.36
N VAL A 300 9.42 6.02 -3.47
CA VAL A 300 9.95 6.30 -2.14
C VAL A 300 11.19 5.46 -1.87
N ASN A 301 12.26 6.11 -1.41
CA ASN A 301 13.55 5.48 -1.08
C ASN A 301 14.17 5.98 0.24
N ASN A 302 13.45 6.81 0.99
CA ASN A 302 13.88 7.30 2.29
C ASN A 302 13.42 6.35 3.41
N SER A 303 14.37 5.70 4.08
CA SER A 303 14.11 4.79 5.19
C SER A 303 13.83 5.49 6.53
N GLY A 304 14.09 6.80 6.62
CA GLY A 304 14.11 7.57 7.87
C GLY A 304 15.47 7.63 8.54
N ASN A 305 16.43 6.80 8.12
CA ASN A 305 17.80 6.80 8.64
C ASN A 305 18.80 6.34 7.59
N SER A 306 19.76 7.19 7.24
CA SER A 306 20.79 6.92 6.23
C SER A 306 21.71 5.73 6.55
N ASN A 307 21.77 5.28 7.81
CA ASN A 307 22.57 4.13 8.22
C ASN A 307 21.95 2.79 7.79
N CYS A 308 20.65 2.76 7.49
CA CYS A 308 20.01 1.61 6.88
C CYS A 308 19.09 2.07 5.75
N PRO A 309 19.64 2.34 4.56
CA PRO A 309 18.83 2.67 3.38
C PRO A 309 18.15 1.40 2.84
N PHE A 310 17.20 1.60 1.91
CA PHE A 310 16.62 0.50 1.14
C PHE A 310 17.71 -0.23 0.34
N GLY A 311 17.89 -1.52 0.61
CA GLY A 311 18.78 -2.42 -0.09
C GLY A 311 18.02 -3.68 -0.44
N GLY A 312 17.30 -3.63 -1.56
CA GLY A 312 16.42 -4.71 -1.99
C GLY A 312 15.23 -4.95 -1.06
N PRO A 313 14.23 -4.06 -1.05
CA PRO A 313 12.93 -4.32 -0.41
C PRO A 313 12.27 -5.55 -1.04
N ALA A 314 11.84 -6.52 -0.23
CA ALA A 314 11.43 -7.84 -0.74
C ALA A 314 9.92 -8.03 -0.85
N ASN A 315 9.20 -7.76 0.23
CA ASN A 315 7.74 -7.84 0.29
C ASN A 315 7.23 -6.86 1.36
N VAL A 316 5.93 -6.57 1.31
CA VAL A 316 5.27 -5.61 2.19
C VAL A 316 4.02 -6.23 2.83
N ALA A 317 3.81 -5.96 4.12
CA ALA A 317 2.56 -6.23 4.82
C ALA A 317 2.02 -4.94 5.43
N PHE A 318 0.70 -4.75 5.39
CA PHE A 318 0.04 -3.58 5.96
C PHE A 318 -0.57 -3.93 7.31
N ASP A 319 -0.42 -3.06 8.31
CA ASP A 319 -1.13 -3.20 9.57
C ASP A 319 -2.53 -2.55 9.54
N ALA A 320 -3.29 -2.71 10.61
CA ALA A 320 -4.65 -2.18 10.73
C ALA A 320 -4.73 -0.65 10.66
N ASN A 321 -3.62 0.06 10.87
CA ASN A 321 -3.53 1.52 10.76
C ASN A 321 -3.00 1.97 9.39
N GLY A 322 -2.69 1.03 8.49
CA GLY A 322 -2.19 1.28 7.14
C GLY A 322 -0.69 1.47 7.04
N TYR A 323 0.09 1.22 8.09
CA TYR A 323 1.56 1.28 7.98
C TYR A 323 2.06 0.10 7.16
N ALA A 324 3.01 0.37 6.27
CA ALA A 324 3.64 -0.60 5.41
C ALA A 324 4.93 -1.12 6.08
N TRP A 325 4.93 -2.40 6.47
CA TRP A 325 6.08 -3.11 7.01
C TRP A 325 6.80 -3.82 5.86
N ILE A 326 8.07 -3.50 5.62
CA ILE A 326 8.78 -3.90 4.41
C ILE A 326 10.11 -4.56 4.77
N ASN A 327 10.27 -5.81 4.35
CA ASN A 327 11.53 -6.55 4.48
C ASN A 327 12.65 -5.92 3.65
N ASN A 328 13.86 -5.89 4.17
CA ASN A 328 15.06 -5.39 3.48
C ASN A 328 16.10 -6.53 3.38
N ASN A 329 16.54 -6.87 2.17
CA ASN A 329 17.38 -8.06 1.97
C ASN A 329 18.85 -7.80 2.27
N VAL A 330 19.42 -6.75 1.67
CA VAL A 330 20.86 -6.51 1.65
C VAL A 330 21.21 -5.09 2.09
N ILE A 331 22.46 -4.89 2.49
CA ILE A 331 23.02 -3.54 2.60
C ILE A 331 23.09 -2.98 1.17
N GLN A 332 22.47 -1.82 0.95
CA GLN A 332 22.36 -1.20 -0.38
C GLN A 332 23.72 -1.15 -1.10
N GLY A 333 23.77 -1.71 -2.30
CA GLY A 333 24.98 -1.78 -3.13
C GLY A 333 25.88 -3.00 -2.87
N THR A 334 25.53 -3.89 -1.94
CA THR A 334 26.33 -5.08 -1.62
C THR A 334 25.47 -6.35 -1.62
N PRO A 335 26.07 -7.55 -1.71
CA PRO A 335 25.33 -8.81 -1.60
C PRO A 335 25.05 -9.23 -0.15
N ASN A 336 25.49 -8.46 0.84
CA ASN A 336 25.49 -8.87 2.25
C ASN A 336 24.18 -8.51 2.95
N SER A 337 23.71 -9.38 3.85
CA SER A 337 22.49 -9.17 4.65
C SER A 337 22.38 -7.77 5.27
N SER A 338 21.22 -7.13 5.11
CA SER A 338 20.81 -6.04 5.99
C SER A 338 20.44 -6.57 7.38
N ASN A 339 20.48 -5.73 8.40
CA ASN A 339 20.02 -6.05 9.76
C ASN A 339 18.81 -5.19 10.19
N CYS A 340 18.11 -4.60 9.22
CA CYS A 340 16.95 -3.76 9.47
C CYS A 340 15.79 -4.07 8.53
N LEU A 341 14.59 -3.60 8.89
CA LEU A 341 13.42 -3.54 8.01
C LEU A 341 12.84 -2.11 8.01
N MET A 342 12.04 -1.78 7.00
CA MET A 342 11.47 -0.44 6.84
C MET A 342 10.03 -0.41 7.31
N VAL A 343 9.60 0.72 7.88
CA VAL A 343 8.19 0.97 8.18
C VAL A 343 7.79 2.31 7.60
N LEU A 344 6.90 2.30 6.61
CA LEU A 344 6.39 3.52 6.01
C LEU A 344 5.00 3.82 6.56
N GLN A 345 4.74 5.10 6.79
CA GLN A 345 3.40 5.63 7.02
C GLN A 345 2.50 5.30 5.83
N PRO A 346 1.17 5.35 5.99
CA PRO A 346 0.27 5.03 4.89
C PRO A 346 0.43 5.91 3.65
N ASN A 347 1.00 7.11 3.80
CA ASN A 347 1.36 8.00 2.68
C ASN A 347 2.78 7.76 2.12
N GLY A 348 3.45 6.66 2.46
CA GLY A 348 4.79 6.34 1.96
C GLY A 348 5.95 7.08 2.61
N LYS A 349 5.72 8.02 3.54
CA LYS A 349 6.80 8.67 4.30
C LYS A 349 7.39 7.69 5.33
N PRO A 350 8.68 7.79 5.70
CA PRO A 350 9.22 6.98 6.78
C PRO A 350 8.48 7.24 8.09
N SER A 351 8.19 6.17 8.83
CA SER A 351 7.52 6.28 10.13
C SER A 351 8.44 6.93 11.17
N THR A 352 7.89 7.86 11.96
CA THR A 352 8.66 8.77 12.83
C THR A 352 8.72 8.34 14.30
N GLY A 353 7.98 7.30 14.69
CA GLY A 353 7.88 6.89 16.10
C GLY A 353 7.01 7.79 16.98
N LEU A 354 6.48 8.90 16.44
CA LEU A 354 5.64 9.84 17.19
C LEU A 354 4.27 9.24 17.50
N ALA A 355 3.61 9.73 18.54
CA ALA A 355 2.25 9.30 18.92
C ALA A 355 2.09 7.77 19.09
N ASN A 356 3.10 7.10 19.65
CA ASN A 356 3.13 5.64 19.87
C ASN A 356 3.05 4.80 18.58
N THR A 357 3.55 5.32 17.47
CA THR A 357 3.68 4.61 16.17
C THR A 357 5.07 3.95 16.06
N PRO A 358 5.29 3.01 15.12
CA PRO A 358 6.63 2.46 14.89
C PRO A 358 7.63 3.52 14.40
N LEU A 359 8.93 3.32 14.63
CA LEU A 359 10.00 4.16 14.10
C LEU A 359 10.72 3.43 12.96
N SER A 360 10.92 4.07 11.81
CA SER A 360 11.67 3.47 10.70
C SER A 360 13.11 3.96 10.66
N PRO A 361 14.08 3.09 10.35
CA PRO A 361 13.98 1.63 10.21
C PRO A 361 13.94 0.91 11.57
N ILE A 362 13.47 -0.35 11.58
CA ILE A 362 13.49 -1.22 12.76
C ILE A 362 14.70 -2.15 12.70
N THR A 363 15.37 -2.36 13.85
CA THR A 363 16.49 -3.29 14.02
C THR A 363 16.24 -4.22 15.23
N GLY A 364 17.05 -5.26 15.36
CA GLY A 364 16.97 -6.21 16.48
C GLY A 364 16.06 -7.41 16.19
N GLY A 365 15.81 -8.23 17.23
CA GLY A 365 14.93 -9.40 17.10
C GLY A 365 15.40 -10.51 16.17
N GLY A 366 16.67 -10.50 15.75
CA GLY A 366 17.24 -11.48 14.83
C GLY A 366 17.26 -11.10 13.35
N ILE A 367 16.83 -9.87 12.99
CA ILE A 367 16.75 -9.45 11.58
C ILE A 367 18.10 -9.69 10.87
N LEU A 368 18.06 -10.54 9.85
CA LEU A 368 19.22 -10.88 9.03
C LEU A 368 18.77 -11.13 7.59
N GLY A 369 18.75 -10.05 6.81
CA GLY A 369 18.39 -10.04 5.40
C GLY A 369 17.11 -10.81 5.13
N SER A 370 15.97 -10.17 5.44
CA SER A 370 14.73 -10.86 5.83
C SER A 370 14.12 -11.80 4.78
N GLY A 371 14.53 -11.72 3.52
CA GLY A 371 13.90 -12.48 2.45
C GLY A 371 12.48 -11.99 2.17
N PHE A 372 11.67 -12.84 1.56
CA PHE A 372 10.35 -12.47 1.01
C PHE A 372 9.21 -12.51 2.04
N GLY A 373 9.34 -13.29 3.11
CA GLY A 373 8.25 -13.56 4.05
C GLY A 373 8.09 -12.48 5.11
N ILE A 374 6.96 -11.78 5.07
CA ILE A 374 6.48 -10.91 6.14
C ILE A 374 4.96 -11.05 6.29
N ALA A 375 4.48 -11.19 7.53
CA ALA A 375 3.05 -11.31 7.82
C ALA A 375 2.73 -10.66 9.18
N ILE A 376 1.47 -10.33 9.41
CA ILE A 376 0.99 -9.73 10.66
C ILE A 376 -0.11 -10.62 11.24
N ASP A 377 0.03 -10.99 12.52
CA ASP A 377 -0.95 -11.83 13.21
C ASP A 377 -2.18 -11.04 13.69
N THR A 378 -3.22 -11.72 14.20
CA THR A 378 -4.45 -11.05 14.63
C THR A 378 -4.25 -10.14 15.84
N LEU A 379 -3.11 -10.24 16.53
CA LEU A 379 -2.72 -9.41 17.67
C LEU A 379 -1.92 -8.18 17.22
N GLY A 380 -1.63 -8.05 15.92
CA GLY A 380 -0.82 -6.98 15.35
C GLY A 380 0.68 -7.18 15.51
N ASN A 381 1.16 -8.38 15.85
CA ASN A 381 2.60 -8.65 15.84
C ASN A 381 3.06 -8.96 14.42
N ILE A 382 4.26 -8.47 14.10
CA ILE A 382 4.88 -8.62 12.80
C ILE A 382 5.85 -9.79 12.86
N TRP A 383 5.72 -10.70 11.91
CA TRP A 383 6.59 -11.85 11.72
C TRP A 383 7.38 -11.67 10.43
N SER A 384 8.71 -11.65 10.54
CA SER A 384 9.63 -11.48 9.41
C SER A 384 10.61 -12.65 9.37
N GLY A 385 10.80 -13.23 8.19
CA GLY A 385 11.80 -14.26 7.97
C GLY A 385 13.21 -13.69 8.17
N ASN A 386 14.17 -14.57 8.45
CA ASN A 386 15.60 -14.27 8.39
C ASN A 386 16.24 -15.26 7.40
N PHE A 387 16.46 -14.79 6.18
CA PHE A 387 16.97 -15.61 5.08
C PHE A 387 18.51 -15.66 5.10
N GLY A 388 19.15 -14.50 5.26
CA GLY A 388 20.60 -14.33 5.15
C GLY A 388 21.09 -14.31 3.70
N TRP A 389 21.96 -13.35 3.38
CA TRP A 389 22.50 -13.07 2.06
C TRP A 389 24.03 -12.92 2.09
N GLY A 390 24.66 -13.12 0.94
CA GLY A 390 26.11 -13.00 0.77
C GLY A 390 26.84 -14.00 1.66
N ASN A 391 27.92 -13.55 2.30
CA ASN A 391 28.70 -14.39 3.22
C ASN A 391 28.06 -14.54 4.61
N ASN A 392 26.92 -13.87 4.85
CA ASN A 392 26.20 -13.87 6.13
C ASN A 392 25.01 -14.83 6.10
N ILE A 393 25.23 -16.06 5.62
CA ILE A 393 24.24 -17.13 5.67
C ILE A 393 24.27 -17.78 7.06
N PRO A 394 23.17 -17.77 7.82
CA PRO A 394 23.17 -18.30 9.17
C PRO A 394 23.25 -19.83 9.15
N SER A 395 24.03 -20.42 10.07
CA SER A 395 24.08 -21.88 10.29
C SER A 395 22.83 -22.41 11.00
N ILE A 396 22.09 -21.52 11.67
CA ILE A 396 20.80 -21.77 12.31
C ILE A 396 19.85 -20.67 11.86
N GLY A 397 18.76 -21.02 11.18
CA GLY A 397 17.79 -20.01 10.74
C GLY A 397 16.97 -19.45 11.89
N SER A 398 16.30 -18.34 11.63
CA SER A 398 15.39 -17.76 12.59
C SER A 398 14.24 -17.00 11.94
N VAL A 399 13.30 -16.59 12.78
CA VAL A 399 12.24 -15.65 12.45
C VAL A 399 12.21 -14.55 13.51
N THR A 400 11.98 -13.31 13.07
CA THR A 400 11.80 -12.16 13.95
C THR A 400 10.33 -11.96 14.26
N LYS A 401 10.02 -11.69 15.54
CA LYS A 401 8.70 -11.23 16.00
C LYS A 401 8.82 -9.84 16.59
N LEU A 402 8.03 -8.90 16.10
CA LEU A 402 7.94 -7.52 16.60
C LEU A 402 6.52 -7.24 17.10
N SER A 403 6.39 -6.36 18.09
CA SER A 403 5.09 -5.76 18.41
C SER A 403 4.63 -4.81 17.31
N SER A 404 3.37 -4.37 17.36
CA SER A 404 2.81 -3.33 16.48
C SER A 404 3.52 -1.98 16.53
N ARG A 405 4.37 -1.75 17.54
CA ARG A 405 5.23 -0.55 17.65
C ARG A 405 6.65 -0.78 17.14
N GLY A 406 6.95 -1.97 16.62
CA GLY A 406 8.26 -2.32 16.10
C GLY A 406 9.28 -2.72 17.18
N VAL A 407 8.85 -2.87 18.43
CA VAL A 407 9.72 -3.37 19.50
C VAL A 407 9.94 -4.88 19.32
N PRO A 408 11.19 -5.37 19.29
CA PRO A 408 11.49 -6.80 19.23
C PRO A 408 10.90 -7.57 20.42
N ILE A 409 10.12 -8.60 20.11
CA ILE A 409 9.62 -9.59 21.07
C ILE A 409 10.50 -10.84 21.04
N SER A 410 10.98 -11.22 19.86
CA SER A 410 11.95 -12.30 19.72
C SER A 410 13.33 -11.90 20.29
N PRO A 411 14.16 -12.86 20.73
CA PRO A 411 15.53 -12.61 21.16
C PRO A 411 16.39 -11.98 20.06
N SER A 412 17.60 -11.53 20.40
CA SER A 412 18.56 -10.95 19.43
C SER A 412 18.95 -11.91 18.31
N THR A 413 18.83 -13.22 18.51
CA THR A 413 19.04 -14.26 17.50
C THR A 413 17.78 -14.56 16.66
N GLY A 414 16.64 -13.98 17.02
CA GLY A 414 15.32 -14.43 16.57
C GLY A 414 14.90 -15.74 17.25
N TYR A 415 13.72 -16.25 16.89
CA TYR A 415 13.29 -17.60 17.26
C TYR A 415 13.85 -18.62 16.27
N THR A 416 14.52 -19.65 16.75
CA THR A 416 15.37 -20.54 15.93
C THR A 416 14.87 -21.98 15.78
N SER A 417 13.75 -22.33 16.41
CA SER A 417 13.25 -23.71 16.48
C SER A 417 12.93 -24.29 15.10
N SER A 418 13.79 -25.21 14.62
CA SER A 418 13.63 -25.97 13.36
C SER A 418 13.72 -25.15 12.06
N LEU A 419 14.28 -23.94 12.11
CA LEU A 419 14.34 -23.04 10.94
C LEU A 419 15.73 -23.01 10.29
N LEU A 420 15.74 -22.80 8.97
CA LEU A 420 16.93 -22.46 8.18
C LEU A 420 16.53 -21.62 6.96
N GLN A 421 17.05 -20.39 6.87
CA GLN A 421 16.77 -19.42 5.79
C GLN A 421 15.27 -19.24 5.51
N VAL A 422 14.53 -18.58 6.39
CA VAL A 422 13.07 -18.46 6.22
C VAL A 422 12.74 -17.53 5.05
N GLN A 423 12.03 -18.04 4.05
CA GLN A 423 11.81 -17.34 2.78
C GLN A 423 10.40 -16.79 2.62
N GLY A 424 9.37 -17.50 3.08
CA GLY A 424 7.96 -17.10 3.02
C GLY A 424 7.28 -17.31 4.36
N ILE A 425 6.33 -16.45 4.69
CA ILE A 425 5.57 -16.49 5.94
C ILE A 425 4.10 -16.20 5.63
N ALA A 426 3.20 -16.93 6.27
CA ALA A 426 1.78 -16.62 6.30
C ALA A 426 1.21 -16.88 7.70
N VAL A 427 0.17 -16.14 8.09
CA VAL A 427 -0.54 -16.35 9.36
C VAL A 427 -1.98 -16.75 9.06
N ASP A 428 -2.44 -17.82 9.69
CA ASP A 428 -3.83 -18.27 9.58
C ASP A 428 -4.74 -17.64 10.65
N GLN A 429 -6.04 -17.90 10.55
CA GLN A 429 -7.05 -17.34 11.44
C GLN A 429 -6.95 -17.87 12.89
N SER A 430 -6.16 -18.92 13.13
CA SER A 430 -5.85 -19.43 14.47
C SER A 430 -4.54 -18.87 15.02
N ASN A 431 -3.94 -17.86 14.37
CA ASN A 431 -2.61 -17.33 14.68
C ASN A 431 -1.47 -18.35 14.55
N ASN A 432 -1.64 -19.43 13.78
CA ASN A 432 -0.49 -20.26 13.45
C ASN A 432 0.38 -19.52 12.43
N VAL A 433 1.69 -19.49 12.68
CA VAL A 433 2.67 -18.83 11.81
C VAL A 433 3.32 -19.90 10.96
N TRP A 434 2.90 -19.96 9.70
CA TRP A 434 3.39 -20.88 8.68
C TRP A 434 4.63 -20.31 8.00
N MET A 435 5.70 -21.09 7.93
CA MET A 435 7.00 -20.64 7.45
C MET A 435 7.58 -21.62 6.44
N ALA A 436 8.05 -21.08 5.33
CA ALA A 436 8.85 -21.78 4.34
C ALA A 436 10.31 -21.75 4.78
N SER A 437 10.74 -22.80 5.48
CA SER A 437 12.11 -22.98 5.92
C SER A 437 12.94 -23.56 4.77
N TYR A 438 13.45 -22.65 3.94
CA TYR A 438 14.03 -22.98 2.64
C TYR A 438 15.26 -23.87 2.77
N GLY A 439 16.19 -23.51 3.65
CA GLY A 439 17.52 -24.12 3.70
C GLY A 439 17.53 -25.57 4.21
N ASN A 440 16.53 -25.97 4.99
CA ASN A 440 16.38 -27.34 5.48
C ASN A 440 15.22 -28.11 4.80
N ASN A 441 14.60 -27.53 3.76
CA ASN A 441 13.52 -28.14 2.98
C ASN A 441 12.28 -28.53 3.81
N GLN A 442 11.87 -27.66 4.75
CA GLN A 442 10.73 -27.92 5.63
C GLN A 442 9.69 -26.80 5.58
N VAL A 443 8.43 -27.17 5.76
CA VAL A 443 7.41 -26.25 6.24
C VAL A 443 7.39 -26.34 7.76
N VAL A 444 7.47 -25.19 8.43
CA VAL A 444 7.48 -25.08 9.90
C VAL A 444 6.31 -24.22 10.34
N VAL A 445 5.63 -24.63 11.40
CA VAL A 445 4.51 -23.89 11.98
C VAL A 445 4.77 -23.64 13.46
N TYR A 446 4.75 -22.37 13.87
CA TYR A 446 4.62 -21.99 15.27
C TYR A 446 3.14 -21.83 15.59
N ARG A 447 2.60 -22.78 16.36
CA ARG A 447 1.16 -22.83 16.64
C ARG A 447 0.78 -21.71 17.59
N ASN A 448 -0.33 -21.02 17.28
CA ASN A 448 -0.78 -19.83 18.02
C ASN A 448 0.33 -18.77 18.23
N GLY A 449 1.32 -18.71 17.33
CA GLY A 449 2.46 -17.79 17.42
C GLY A 449 3.44 -18.07 18.56
N ASP A 450 3.42 -19.29 19.13
CA ASP A 450 4.33 -19.76 20.17
C ASP A 450 5.52 -20.53 19.57
N SER A 451 6.73 -19.99 19.72
CA SER A 451 7.98 -20.57 19.20
C SER A 451 8.42 -21.85 19.89
N SER A 452 7.81 -22.23 21.02
CA SER A 452 8.02 -23.51 21.70
C SER A 452 7.07 -24.60 21.21
N SER A 453 5.99 -24.22 20.52
CA SER A 453 4.92 -25.10 20.06
C SER A 453 5.03 -25.33 18.55
N VAL A 454 5.98 -26.19 18.16
CA VAL A 454 6.41 -26.34 16.76
C VAL A 454 5.81 -27.59 16.10
N ALA A 455 5.35 -27.44 14.87
CA ALA A 455 5.07 -28.55 13.97
C ALA A 455 5.91 -28.41 12.68
N THR A 456 6.37 -29.53 12.12
CA THR A 456 7.18 -29.54 10.89
C THR A 456 6.63 -30.52 9.88
N TYR A 457 6.88 -30.24 8.59
CA TYR A 457 6.49 -31.09 7.48
C TYR A 457 7.58 -31.12 6.41
N SER A 458 7.94 -32.32 5.98
CA SER A 458 8.74 -32.59 4.80
C SER A 458 8.26 -33.88 4.13
N ASN A 459 8.35 -33.92 2.81
CA ASN A 459 7.85 -35.05 1.99
C ASN A 459 8.74 -35.28 0.76
N GLY A 460 10.02 -34.90 0.84
CA GLY A 460 10.96 -35.02 -0.27
C GLY A 460 10.81 -33.98 -1.38
N VAL A 461 9.86 -33.03 -1.29
CA VAL A 461 9.91 -31.80 -2.11
C VAL A 461 10.77 -30.73 -1.45
N SER A 462 11.62 -30.07 -2.23
CA SER A 462 12.68 -29.19 -1.74
C SER A 462 12.40 -27.71 -1.99
N GLN A 463 13.06 -26.86 -1.19
CA GLN A 463 13.05 -25.40 -1.30
C GLN A 463 11.64 -24.80 -1.27
N PRO A 464 10.88 -24.96 -0.16
CA PRO A 464 9.64 -24.22 0.03
C PRO A 464 9.92 -22.72 -0.08
N PHE A 465 9.03 -21.96 -0.72
CA PHE A 465 9.26 -20.55 -1.03
C PHE A 465 8.11 -19.64 -0.58
N GLY A 466 7.00 -19.65 -1.31
CA GLY A 466 5.83 -18.79 -1.08
C GLY A 466 4.73 -19.57 -0.40
N MET A 467 3.91 -18.88 0.40
CA MET A 467 2.80 -19.48 1.14
C MET A 467 1.60 -18.55 1.15
N ALA A 468 0.40 -19.13 1.11
CA ALA A 468 -0.85 -18.39 1.24
C ALA A 468 -1.90 -19.24 1.96
N ILE A 469 -2.72 -18.62 2.80
CA ILE A 469 -3.80 -19.29 3.53
C ILE A 469 -5.10 -19.19 2.72
N ALA A 470 -5.73 -20.33 2.50
CA ALA A 470 -7.00 -20.44 1.81
C ALA A 470 -8.19 -20.16 2.77
N PRO A 471 -9.39 -19.85 2.26
CA PRO A 471 -10.56 -19.59 3.12
C PRO A 471 -10.97 -20.78 4.00
N ASP A 472 -10.58 -22.01 3.63
CA ASP A 472 -10.80 -23.24 4.41
C ASP A 472 -9.75 -23.45 5.53
N GLY A 473 -8.84 -22.49 5.74
CA GLY A 473 -7.78 -22.53 6.74
C GLY A 473 -6.58 -23.40 6.36
N THR A 474 -6.56 -23.97 5.15
CA THR A 474 -5.38 -24.71 4.65
C THR A 474 -4.32 -23.76 4.10
N ALA A 475 -3.06 -24.21 4.12
CA ALA A 475 -1.93 -23.47 3.58
C ALA A 475 -1.53 -24.04 2.22
N TRP A 476 -1.48 -23.21 1.19
CA TRP A 476 -0.81 -23.53 -0.05
C TRP A 476 0.67 -23.15 0.03
N VAL A 477 1.54 -24.01 -0.49
CA VAL A 477 3.00 -23.83 -0.45
C VAL A 477 3.60 -24.12 -1.82
N THR A 478 4.46 -23.23 -2.30
CA THR A 478 5.25 -23.43 -3.52
C THR A 478 6.63 -24.00 -3.21
N TYR A 479 7.15 -24.86 -4.08
CA TYR A 479 8.46 -25.51 -3.92
C TYR A 479 9.37 -25.25 -5.13
N ARG A 480 10.28 -24.29 -4.95
CA ARG A 480 11.21 -23.81 -5.97
C ARG A 480 12.08 -24.92 -6.56
N GLY A 481 12.47 -25.89 -5.73
CA GLY A 481 13.44 -26.90 -6.12
C GLY A 481 12.87 -27.98 -7.03
N THR A 482 11.53 -28.11 -7.08
CA THR A 482 10.86 -29.27 -7.69
C THR A 482 9.74 -28.93 -8.67
N GLY A 483 9.38 -27.66 -8.84
CA GLY A 483 8.26 -27.28 -9.72
C GLY A 483 6.89 -27.71 -9.19
N LYS A 484 6.75 -27.87 -7.87
CA LYS A 484 5.56 -28.43 -7.22
C LYS A 484 4.90 -27.46 -6.26
N LEU A 485 3.65 -27.77 -5.94
CA LEU A 485 2.89 -27.15 -4.86
C LEU A 485 2.34 -28.21 -3.91
N ALA A 486 2.14 -27.85 -2.65
CA ALA A 486 1.36 -28.64 -1.71
C ALA A 486 0.23 -27.81 -1.11
N LYS A 487 -0.91 -28.44 -0.86
CA LYS A 487 -1.97 -27.91 0.00
C LYS A 487 -1.90 -28.66 1.33
N LEU A 488 -1.62 -27.95 2.42
CA LEU A 488 -1.35 -28.50 3.74
C LEU A 488 -2.42 -28.06 4.73
N GLN A 489 -2.70 -28.90 5.73
CA GLN A 489 -3.65 -28.59 6.79
C GLN A 489 -3.06 -28.89 8.17
N MET A 490 -3.42 -28.08 9.16
CA MET A 490 -3.10 -28.33 10.56
C MET A 490 -4.24 -29.12 11.21
N ILE A 491 -3.98 -30.37 11.63
CA ILE A 491 -4.96 -31.23 12.30
C ILE A 491 -4.32 -31.76 13.59
N ASN A 492 -4.96 -31.53 14.74
CA ASN A 492 -4.50 -32.01 16.06
C ASN A 492 -3.02 -31.68 16.35
N GLY A 493 -2.54 -30.52 15.89
CA GLY A 493 -1.16 -30.07 16.07
C GLY A 493 -0.14 -30.68 15.11
N VAL A 494 -0.56 -31.46 14.11
CA VAL A 494 0.32 -32.07 13.10
C VAL A 494 -0.04 -31.54 11.70
N ILE A 495 0.99 -31.26 10.89
CA ILE A 495 0.82 -30.82 9.51
C ILE A 495 0.55 -32.05 8.63
N SER A 496 -0.58 -32.05 7.93
CA SER A 496 -0.98 -33.11 7.00
C SER A 496 -1.02 -32.59 5.57
N ASN A 497 -0.60 -33.42 4.61
CA ASN A 497 -0.73 -33.13 3.19
C ASN A 497 -2.14 -33.46 2.70
N VAL A 498 -2.83 -32.47 2.14
CA VAL A 498 -4.12 -32.71 1.46
C VAL A 498 -3.85 -33.28 0.07
N PHE A 499 -3.01 -32.60 -0.72
CA PHE A 499 -2.54 -33.07 -2.02
C PHE A 499 -1.32 -32.27 -2.51
N THR A 500 -0.68 -32.78 -3.56
CA THR A 500 0.43 -32.13 -4.25
C THR A 500 0.07 -31.90 -5.72
N VAL A 501 0.43 -30.74 -6.26
CA VAL A 501 0.24 -30.38 -7.67
C VAL A 501 1.60 -30.28 -8.34
N ASN A 502 1.74 -30.88 -9.52
CA ASN A 502 2.92 -30.73 -10.37
C ASN A 502 2.62 -29.66 -11.42
N LEU A 503 3.45 -28.61 -11.50
CA LEU A 503 3.32 -27.64 -12.58
C LEU A 503 3.92 -28.22 -13.88
N PRO A 504 3.32 -27.92 -15.04
CA PRO A 504 3.86 -28.34 -16.32
C PRO A 504 5.20 -27.65 -16.61
N GLY A 505 6.05 -28.31 -17.41
CA GLY A 505 7.26 -27.70 -17.96
C GLY A 505 8.46 -27.59 -17.01
N TYR A 506 8.48 -28.30 -15.88
CA TYR A 506 9.69 -28.44 -15.06
C TYR A 506 10.77 -29.22 -15.83
N ASN A 507 11.88 -28.56 -16.18
CA ASN A 507 13.10 -29.20 -16.66
C ASN A 507 14.25 -28.88 -15.69
N ASN A 508 15.02 -29.88 -15.30
CA ASN A 508 16.07 -29.74 -14.27
C ASN A 508 17.35 -29.05 -14.82
N THR A 509 17.22 -28.18 -15.82
CA THR A 509 18.31 -27.87 -16.77
C THR A 509 18.83 -26.44 -16.75
N VAL A 510 18.32 -25.51 -15.92
CA VAL A 510 18.83 -24.12 -15.92
C VAL A 510 19.04 -23.55 -14.51
N ALA A 511 20.26 -23.07 -14.26
CA ALA A 511 20.75 -22.53 -12.98
C ALA A 511 20.90 -20.99 -12.99
N LEU A 512 19.99 -20.27 -13.63
CA LEU A 512 19.91 -18.80 -13.48
C LEU A 512 18.79 -18.44 -12.49
N SER A 513 18.82 -17.24 -11.90
CA SER A 513 17.97 -16.76 -10.79
C SER A 513 16.44 -16.74 -11.03
N ASN A 514 16.00 -17.22 -12.19
CA ASN A 514 14.61 -17.39 -12.56
C ASN A 514 14.24 -18.84 -12.19
N SER A 515 13.44 -19.01 -11.15
CA SER A 515 13.18 -20.33 -10.57
C SER A 515 11.70 -20.57 -10.38
N ARG A 516 11.28 -21.83 -10.46
CA ARG A 516 9.87 -22.26 -10.56
C ARG A 516 9.41 -23.06 -9.35
N PRO A 517 8.17 -22.90 -8.87
CA PRO A 517 7.40 -21.65 -8.72
C PRO A 517 7.89 -20.80 -7.54
N LYS A 518 7.46 -19.53 -7.48
CA LYS A 518 7.78 -18.58 -6.38
C LYS A 518 6.51 -18.11 -5.67
N GLY A 519 6.04 -16.90 -5.97
CA GLY A 519 4.88 -16.29 -5.34
C GLY A 519 3.60 -17.10 -5.55
N ILE A 520 2.74 -17.04 -4.55
CA ILE A 520 1.42 -17.63 -4.54
C ILE A 520 0.47 -16.72 -3.77
N ALA A 521 -0.75 -16.56 -4.27
CA ALA A 521 -1.84 -15.92 -3.57
C ALA A 521 -3.13 -16.73 -3.78
N VAL A 522 -4.10 -16.60 -2.88
CA VAL A 522 -5.35 -17.36 -2.94
C VAL A 522 -6.53 -16.39 -3.03
N ASP A 523 -7.43 -16.63 -3.98
CA ASP A 523 -8.65 -15.84 -4.13
C ASP A 523 -9.75 -16.29 -3.16
N SER A 524 -10.87 -15.55 -3.12
CA SER A 524 -11.99 -15.84 -2.21
C SER A 524 -12.73 -17.14 -2.55
N LEU A 525 -12.53 -17.71 -3.73
CA LEU A 525 -13.07 -19.02 -4.13
C LEU A 525 -12.13 -20.18 -3.70
N GLY A 526 -10.97 -19.86 -3.14
CA GLY A 526 -9.96 -20.84 -2.73
C GLY A 526 -9.08 -21.32 -3.90
N ASN A 527 -9.08 -20.62 -5.04
CA ASN A 527 -8.14 -20.91 -6.12
C ASN A 527 -6.78 -20.28 -5.82
N ALA A 528 -5.71 -21.05 -6.01
CA ALA A 528 -4.34 -20.58 -5.93
C ALA A 528 -3.90 -19.97 -7.27
N TRP A 529 -3.40 -18.75 -7.21
CA TRP A 529 -2.73 -18.04 -8.31
C TRP A 529 -1.24 -18.08 -8.07
N VAL A 530 -0.50 -18.68 -9.00
CA VAL A 530 0.90 -19.07 -8.81
C VAL A 530 1.74 -18.50 -9.93
N VAL A 531 2.86 -17.86 -9.58
CA VAL A 531 3.79 -17.32 -10.57
C VAL A 531 5.01 -18.20 -10.75
N ASP A 532 5.33 -18.44 -12.01
CA ASP A 532 6.48 -19.19 -12.46
C ASP A 532 7.42 -18.26 -13.23
N GLY A 533 8.51 -17.88 -12.56
CA GLY A 533 9.46 -16.89 -13.05
C GLY A 533 10.35 -17.37 -14.20
N GLU A 534 10.57 -18.67 -14.36
CA GLU A 534 11.37 -19.16 -15.49
C GLU A 534 10.47 -19.49 -16.68
N ALA A 535 9.25 -19.98 -16.44
CA ALA A 535 8.25 -20.18 -17.49
C ALA A 535 7.68 -18.86 -18.02
N SER A 536 7.85 -17.75 -17.29
CA SER A 536 7.10 -16.50 -17.52
C SER A 536 5.59 -16.77 -17.62
N THR A 537 5.08 -17.51 -16.64
CA THR A 537 3.71 -18.04 -16.65
C THR A 537 3.01 -17.79 -15.32
N VAL A 538 1.69 -17.56 -15.38
CA VAL A 538 0.80 -17.55 -14.22
C VAL A 538 -0.13 -18.76 -14.33
N TYR A 539 -0.23 -19.56 -13.26
CA TYR A 539 -1.18 -20.66 -13.16
C TYR A 539 -2.31 -20.31 -12.20
N ALA A 540 -3.54 -20.67 -12.56
CA ALA A 540 -4.66 -20.70 -11.64
C ALA A 540 -5.06 -22.15 -11.36
N ILE A 541 -5.13 -22.51 -10.08
CA ILE A 541 -5.36 -23.88 -9.61
C ILE A 541 -6.53 -23.84 -8.66
N ASN A 542 -7.57 -24.65 -8.91
CA ASN A 542 -8.73 -24.65 -8.05
C ASN A 542 -8.49 -25.36 -6.70
N SER A 543 -9.45 -25.27 -5.79
CA SER A 543 -9.36 -25.83 -4.44
C SER A 543 -9.19 -27.36 -4.40
N SER A 544 -9.49 -28.07 -5.49
CA SER A 544 -9.29 -29.53 -5.67
C SER A 544 -7.93 -29.91 -6.26
N GLY A 545 -7.09 -28.93 -6.64
CA GLY A 545 -5.77 -29.14 -7.22
C GLY A 545 -5.73 -29.21 -8.75
N ALA A 546 -6.84 -28.97 -9.43
CA ALA A 546 -6.87 -28.93 -10.90
C ALA A 546 -6.39 -27.57 -11.42
N ILE A 547 -5.48 -27.57 -12.39
CA ILE A 547 -5.10 -26.36 -13.13
C ILE A 547 -6.30 -25.94 -13.99
N ILE A 548 -6.86 -24.78 -13.69
CA ILE A 548 -8.02 -24.19 -14.39
C ILE A 548 -7.63 -23.02 -15.30
N GLY A 549 -6.37 -22.58 -15.25
CA GLY A 549 -5.84 -21.53 -16.12
C GLY A 549 -4.32 -21.57 -16.22
N THR A 550 -3.80 -21.23 -17.39
CA THR A 550 -2.36 -21.09 -17.67
C THR A 550 -2.18 -19.88 -18.59
N TYR A 551 -1.55 -18.83 -18.07
CA TYR A 551 -1.50 -17.53 -18.72
C TYR A 551 -0.05 -17.14 -19.00
N THR A 552 0.22 -16.84 -20.27
CA THR A 552 1.53 -16.44 -20.81
C THR A 552 1.37 -15.21 -21.71
N GLY A 553 2.45 -14.47 -21.93
CA GLY A 553 2.38 -13.21 -22.68
C GLY A 553 1.76 -12.09 -21.84
N GLN A 554 1.08 -11.12 -22.47
CA GLN A 554 0.39 -10.03 -21.75
C GLN A 554 1.29 -9.24 -20.77
N ALA A 555 2.53 -8.99 -21.19
CA ALA A 555 3.62 -8.44 -20.37
C ALA A 555 4.09 -9.28 -19.17
N ILE A 556 3.58 -10.49 -18.94
CA ILE A 556 4.14 -11.41 -17.94
C ILE A 556 5.57 -11.75 -18.37
N ASN A 557 6.55 -11.35 -17.56
CA ASN A 557 7.98 -11.50 -17.87
C ASN A 557 8.75 -11.82 -16.60
N GLY A 558 9.11 -13.09 -16.45
CA GLY A 558 9.77 -13.63 -15.28
C GLY A 558 9.13 -13.18 -13.96
N PRO A 559 7.86 -13.49 -13.69
CA PRO A 559 7.18 -13.01 -12.51
C PRO A 559 7.76 -13.63 -11.23
N TRP A 560 7.75 -12.87 -10.14
CA TRP A 560 8.26 -13.32 -8.83
C TRP A 560 7.18 -13.34 -7.76
N GLY A 561 6.42 -12.26 -7.64
CA GLY A 561 5.36 -12.09 -6.65
C GLY A 561 3.99 -11.99 -7.29
N VAL A 562 2.97 -12.39 -6.53
CA VAL A 562 1.57 -12.23 -6.89
C VAL A 562 0.75 -11.89 -5.65
N SER A 563 -0.23 -11.02 -5.79
CA SER A 563 -1.27 -10.75 -4.79
C SER A 563 -2.64 -10.68 -5.45
N ILE A 564 -3.71 -10.70 -4.65
CA ILE A 564 -5.09 -10.58 -5.11
C ILE A 564 -5.69 -9.30 -4.51
N ASP A 565 -6.37 -8.48 -5.31
CA ASP A 565 -7.12 -7.32 -4.80
C ASP A 565 -8.52 -7.72 -4.29
N ALA A 566 -9.27 -6.81 -3.66
CA ALA A 566 -10.57 -7.15 -3.10
C ALA A 566 -11.66 -7.46 -4.14
N LYS A 567 -11.43 -7.18 -5.43
CA LYS A 567 -12.30 -7.65 -6.51
C LYS A 567 -11.96 -9.09 -6.92
N GLY A 568 -10.84 -9.65 -6.45
CA GLY A 568 -10.38 -10.99 -6.81
C GLY A 568 -9.41 -11.00 -7.99
N ASN A 569 -8.93 -9.83 -8.45
CA ASN A 569 -8.02 -9.76 -9.59
C ASN A 569 -6.57 -9.99 -9.14
N PRO A 570 -5.83 -10.88 -9.82
CA PRO A 570 -4.41 -11.08 -9.55
C PRO A 570 -3.55 -9.92 -10.08
N TRP A 571 -2.61 -9.50 -9.24
CA TRP A 571 -1.55 -8.54 -9.53
C TRP A 571 -0.21 -9.25 -9.53
N ILE A 572 0.56 -9.10 -10.60
CA ILE A 572 1.82 -9.82 -10.84
C ILE A 572 3.00 -8.85 -10.85
N ALA A 573 4.02 -9.16 -10.05
CA ALA A 573 5.28 -8.43 -10.01
C ALA A 573 6.28 -9.06 -11.00
N ASN A 574 6.60 -8.34 -12.08
CA ASN A 574 7.60 -8.82 -13.04
C ASN A 574 9.02 -8.54 -12.55
N PHE A 575 9.80 -9.61 -12.40
CA PHE A 575 11.22 -9.54 -12.08
C PHE A 575 12.10 -9.49 -13.33
N GLY A 576 11.56 -9.90 -14.48
CA GLY A 576 12.25 -9.95 -15.77
C GLY A 576 13.13 -11.18 -15.96
N SER A 577 13.38 -11.51 -17.23
CA SER A 577 14.33 -12.56 -17.65
C SER A 577 15.80 -12.17 -17.38
N ALA A 578 16.75 -13.06 -17.70
CA ALA A 578 18.18 -12.77 -17.54
C ALA A 578 18.70 -11.70 -18.51
N SER A 579 17.99 -11.42 -19.62
CA SER A 579 18.36 -10.35 -20.55
C SER A 579 17.92 -8.98 -20.03
N PRO A 580 18.68 -7.89 -20.27
CA PRO A 580 18.28 -6.54 -19.89
C PRO A 580 16.90 -6.20 -20.45
N SER A 581 15.97 -5.81 -19.57
CA SER A 581 14.68 -5.30 -20.00
C SER A 581 14.78 -3.81 -20.27
N THR A 582 14.13 -3.33 -21.32
CA THR A 582 13.98 -1.91 -21.57
C THR A 582 12.95 -1.27 -20.64
N ARG A 583 12.10 -2.08 -19.96
CA ARG A 583 11.08 -1.65 -19.00
C ARG A 583 10.69 -2.76 -18.03
N TYR A 584 10.32 -2.38 -16.81
CA TYR A 584 9.64 -3.25 -15.86
C TYR A 584 8.17 -2.84 -15.73
N SER A 585 7.34 -3.75 -15.24
CA SER A 585 5.91 -3.51 -15.07
C SER A 585 5.29 -4.37 -13.98
N VAL A 586 4.13 -3.93 -13.50
CA VAL A 586 3.17 -4.81 -12.81
C VAL A 586 2.05 -5.15 -13.79
N VAL A 587 1.54 -6.38 -13.72
CA VAL A 587 0.47 -6.87 -14.58
C VAL A 587 -0.77 -7.11 -13.74
N GLN A 588 -1.94 -6.73 -14.26
CA GLN A 588 -3.24 -7.03 -13.65
C GLN A 588 -4.02 -7.93 -14.61
N LEU A 589 -4.44 -9.09 -14.13
CA LEU A 589 -5.33 -9.98 -14.89
C LEU A 589 -6.74 -9.98 -14.29
N CYS A 590 -7.71 -10.35 -15.09
CA CYS A 590 -9.06 -10.66 -14.63
C CYS A 590 -9.07 -11.90 -13.73
N GLY A 591 -9.67 -11.77 -12.55
CA GLY A 591 -9.81 -12.85 -11.56
C GLY A 591 -10.91 -13.87 -11.85
N ALA A 592 -11.01 -14.90 -11.01
CA ALA A 592 -12.02 -15.95 -11.12
C ALA A 592 -13.40 -15.57 -10.55
N THR A 593 -13.50 -14.45 -9.84
CA THR A 593 -14.69 -13.99 -9.09
C THR A 593 -15.76 -13.32 -9.96
N GLY A 594 -15.50 -13.13 -11.26
CA GLY A 594 -16.44 -12.51 -12.19
C GLY A 594 -16.52 -10.98 -12.13
N ASN A 595 -15.66 -10.31 -11.33
CA ASN A 595 -15.63 -8.85 -11.19
C ASN A 595 -14.82 -8.13 -12.28
N CYS A 596 -14.76 -8.70 -13.48
CA CYS A 596 -13.90 -8.22 -14.55
C CYS A 596 -14.58 -7.12 -15.37
N PRO A 597 -13.78 -6.24 -16.00
CA PRO A 597 -14.30 -5.31 -17.00
C PRO A 597 -15.11 -6.03 -18.08
N VAL A 598 -16.11 -5.34 -18.64
CA VAL A 598 -17.00 -5.89 -19.66
C VAL A 598 -16.18 -6.40 -20.85
N GLY A 599 -16.44 -7.65 -21.26
CA GLY A 599 -15.77 -8.29 -22.38
C GLY A 599 -14.49 -9.05 -22.02
N LEU A 600 -14.03 -9.00 -20.77
CA LEU A 600 -12.88 -9.77 -20.29
C LEU A 600 -13.33 -11.02 -19.54
N ALA A 601 -12.60 -12.13 -19.76
CA ALA A 601 -12.73 -13.40 -19.06
C ALA A 601 -11.52 -13.64 -18.14
N MET A 602 -11.64 -14.64 -17.26
CA MET A 602 -10.58 -14.99 -16.30
C MET A 602 -9.22 -15.13 -17.00
N GLY A 603 -8.21 -14.42 -16.49
CA GLY A 603 -6.86 -14.40 -17.02
C GLY A 603 -6.60 -13.45 -18.20
N ASP A 604 -7.63 -12.77 -18.71
CA ASP A 604 -7.43 -11.69 -19.67
C ASP A 604 -6.75 -10.49 -18.98
N PRO A 605 -5.89 -9.74 -19.69
CA PRO A 605 -5.19 -8.61 -19.11
C PRO A 605 -6.12 -7.41 -18.95
N ILE A 606 -6.17 -6.88 -17.73
CA ILE A 606 -6.77 -5.57 -17.45
C ILE A 606 -5.73 -4.46 -17.70
N SER A 607 -4.46 -4.74 -17.39
CA SER A 607 -3.34 -3.85 -17.70
C SER A 607 -3.05 -3.79 -19.21
N PRO A 608 -2.38 -2.74 -19.72
CA PRO A 608 -2.01 -2.66 -21.14
C PRO A 608 -1.03 -3.77 -21.52
N SER A 609 -0.77 -3.95 -22.82
CA SER A 609 0.13 -5.01 -23.32
C SER A 609 1.60 -4.88 -22.86
N SER A 610 1.98 -3.74 -22.28
CA SER A 610 3.28 -3.50 -21.62
C SER A 610 3.26 -3.83 -20.11
N GLY A 611 2.09 -4.10 -19.55
CA GLY A 611 1.81 -3.96 -18.12
C GLY A 611 1.82 -2.49 -17.69
N TYR A 612 1.41 -2.22 -16.46
CA TYR A 612 1.56 -0.90 -15.86
C TYR A 612 3.03 -0.69 -15.51
N SER A 613 3.68 0.24 -16.22
CA SER A 613 5.08 0.59 -16.03
C SER A 613 5.20 2.01 -15.47
N LEU A 614 6.41 2.42 -15.10
CA LEU A 614 6.70 3.80 -14.71
C LEU A 614 7.71 4.39 -15.71
N PRO A 615 7.27 5.21 -16.68
CA PRO A 615 8.17 5.85 -17.62
C PRO A 615 9.13 6.82 -16.93
N SER A 616 10.34 6.94 -17.48
CA SER A 616 11.28 8.00 -17.11
C SER A 616 10.88 9.33 -17.76
N ALA A 617 11.26 10.44 -17.14
CA ALA A 617 11.19 11.76 -17.77
C ALA A 617 12.57 12.33 -18.15
N GLY A 618 13.59 11.48 -18.22
CA GLY A 618 14.90 11.81 -18.80
C GLY A 618 16.05 11.95 -17.81
N SER A 619 15.80 11.94 -16.49
CA SER A 619 16.86 11.88 -15.49
C SER A 619 17.16 10.45 -15.05
N GLN A 620 18.43 10.21 -14.73
CA GLN A 620 18.85 8.93 -14.16
C GLN A 620 18.31 8.75 -12.73
N VAL A 621 18.06 7.51 -12.35
CA VAL A 621 17.62 7.12 -11.02
C VAL A 621 18.72 7.35 -9.99
N LEU A 622 18.36 8.02 -8.89
CA LEU A 622 19.24 8.28 -7.76
C LEU A 622 18.83 7.50 -6.51
N LEU A 623 19.83 7.14 -5.71
CA LEU A 623 19.65 6.64 -4.36
C LEU A 623 19.24 7.79 -3.43
N ASN A 624 18.72 7.48 -2.23
CA ASN A 624 18.37 8.51 -1.24
C ASN A 624 19.57 9.38 -0.81
N SER A 625 20.79 8.88 -1.00
CA SER A 625 22.03 9.65 -0.80
C SER A 625 22.30 10.71 -1.88
N GLY A 626 21.52 10.73 -2.97
CA GLY A 626 21.74 11.54 -4.16
C GLY A 626 22.75 10.94 -5.15
N ALA A 627 23.36 9.80 -4.82
CA ALA A 627 24.28 9.11 -5.73
C ALA A 627 23.52 8.37 -6.87
N PRO A 628 24.11 8.22 -8.06
CA PRO A 628 23.54 7.36 -9.10
C PRO A 628 23.30 5.93 -8.62
N LEU A 629 22.29 5.26 -9.18
CA LEU A 629 21.91 3.89 -8.80
C LEU A 629 23.08 2.89 -8.81
N TYR A 630 23.99 3.03 -9.78
CA TYR A 630 25.18 2.17 -9.93
C TYR A 630 26.47 2.80 -9.36
N GLY A 631 26.34 3.84 -8.54
CA GLY A 631 27.47 4.57 -7.96
C GLY A 631 28.11 5.57 -8.92
N SER A 632 29.04 6.37 -8.41
CA SER A 632 29.76 7.35 -9.20
C SER A 632 30.62 6.67 -10.27
N GLY A 633 30.54 7.15 -11.52
CA GLY A 633 31.23 6.55 -12.67
C GLY A 633 30.57 5.26 -13.21
N GLY A 634 29.53 4.75 -12.56
CA GLY A 634 28.72 3.63 -13.07
C GLY A 634 27.82 4.05 -14.23
N ALA A 635 27.32 3.07 -14.99
CA ALA A 635 26.37 3.33 -16.06
C ALA A 635 25.06 3.93 -15.50
N PRO A 636 24.51 5.00 -16.11
CA PRO A 636 23.26 5.59 -15.65
C PRO A 636 22.10 4.61 -15.86
N SER A 637 21.15 4.63 -14.93
CA SER A 637 19.89 3.89 -15.05
C SER A 637 18.73 4.86 -15.24
N PHE A 638 17.90 4.63 -16.24
CA PHE A 638 16.69 5.43 -16.51
C PHE A 638 15.42 4.59 -16.30
N LEU A 639 15.49 3.61 -15.40
CA LEU A 639 14.42 2.65 -15.11
C LEU A 639 13.95 2.84 -13.67
N PRO A 640 12.95 3.70 -13.42
CA PRO A 640 12.50 3.99 -12.06
C PRO A 640 11.79 2.80 -11.41
N LEU A 641 11.09 1.99 -12.20
CA LEU A 641 10.62 0.65 -11.83
C LEU A 641 11.67 -0.38 -12.22
N MET A 642 12.00 -1.29 -11.32
CA MET A 642 13.09 -2.26 -11.48
C MET A 642 12.58 -3.70 -11.41
N ARG A 643 13.47 -4.66 -11.13
CA ARG A 643 13.12 -6.08 -11.00
C ARG A 643 12.31 -6.28 -9.72
N LEU A 644 11.01 -6.58 -9.87
CA LEU A 644 10.06 -6.60 -8.78
C LEU A 644 9.94 -7.97 -8.13
N THR A 645 9.98 -8.04 -6.80
CA THR A 645 9.69 -9.28 -6.06
C THR A 645 8.28 -9.33 -5.50
N SER A 646 7.67 -8.18 -5.20
CA SER A 646 6.31 -8.10 -4.66
C SER A 646 5.48 -7.01 -5.33
N VAL A 647 4.16 -7.22 -5.29
CA VAL A 647 3.13 -6.25 -5.66
C VAL A 647 1.96 -6.47 -4.71
N ASN A 648 1.52 -5.47 -3.94
CA ASN A 648 0.41 -5.60 -3.00
C ASN A 648 -0.48 -4.36 -3.03
N ALA A 649 -1.80 -4.56 -3.00
CA ALA A 649 -2.75 -3.48 -2.79
C ALA A 649 -2.79 -3.08 -1.30
N ASP A 650 -3.00 -1.81 -1.01
CA ASP A 650 -3.30 -1.32 0.33
C ASP A 650 -4.79 -1.03 0.52
N MET A 651 -5.13 -0.54 1.71
CA MET A 651 -6.49 -0.18 2.10
C MET A 651 -7.09 0.99 1.31
N ALA A 652 -6.31 1.73 0.52
CA ALA A 652 -6.81 2.77 -0.40
C ALA A 652 -6.84 2.31 -1.87
N GLY A 653 -6.38 1.09 -2.15
CA GLY A 653 -6.25 0.59 -3.51
C GLY A 653 -4.97 1.07 -4.21
N ASN A 654 -3.98 1.58 -3.47
CA ASN A 654 -2.67 1.85 -4.05
C ASN A 654 -1.92 0.53 -4.24
N ILE A 655 -1.21 0.39 -5.36
CA ILE A 655 -0.37 -0.78 -5.64
C ILE A 655 1.08 -0.48 -5.27
N TRP A 656 1.61 -1.22 -4.30
CA TRP A 656 2.97 -1.12 -3.80
C TRP A 656 3.85 -2.19 -4.44
N ALA A 657 4.79 -1.75 -5.28
CA ALA A 657 5.76 -2.59 -5.97
C ALA A 657 7.16 -2.44 -5.34
N ALA A 658 7.82 -3.56 -5.06
CA ALA A 658 9.14 -3.54 -4.43
C ALA A 658 10.28 -3.66 -5.45
N ASN A 659 11.05 -2.59 -5.64
CA ASN A 659 12.27 -2.61 -6.46
C ASN A 659 13.36 -3.41 -5.72
N ASN A 660 13.34 -4.73 -5.82
CA ASN A 660 14.23 -5.58 -5.02
C ASN A 660 15.63 -5.71 -5.60
N TRP A 661 15.75 -5.76 -6.93
CA TRP A 661 17.05 -5.81 -7.60
C TRP A 661 17.18 -4.64 -8.55
N LYS A 662 18.43 -4.24 -8.80
CA LYS A 662 18.76 -3.27 -9.83
C LYS A 662 18.33 -3.80 -11.21
N PRO A 663 18.10 -2.91 -12.18
CA PRO A 663 17.39 -3.26 -13.41
C PRO A 663 18.21 -4.01 -14.45
N SER A 664 19.51 -4.23 -14.27
CA SER A 664 20.36 -4.89 -15.27
C SER A 664 21.05 -6.12 -14.70
N ALA A 665 20.48 -7.29 -14.95
CA ALA A 665 21.06 -8.57 -14.56
C ALA A 665 22.49 -8.77 -15.13
N TYR A 666 22.79 -8.20 -16.31
CA TYR A 666 24.12 -8.24 -16.89
C TYR A 666 25.11 -7.44 -16.05
N ILE A 667 24.80 -6.17 -15.73
CA ILE A 667 25.67 -5.33 -14.88
C ILE A 667 25.83 -5.97 -13.50
N ASP A 668 24.75 -6.52 -12.97
CA ASP A 668 24.72 -7.16 -11.65
C ASP A 668 25.51 -8.50 -11.60
N ALA A 669 25.73 -9.17 -12.74
CA ALA A 669 26.41 -10.47 -12.81
C ALA A 669 27.89 -10.39 -13.25
N ILE A 670 28.27 -9.33 -13.98
CA ILE A 670 29.67 -9.08 -14.37
C ILE A 670 30.48 -8.39 -13.27
N SER A 671 29.82 -7.65 -12.37
CA SER A 671 30.43 -7.32 -11.08
C SER A 671 30.52 -8.60 -10.25
N SER A 672 31.63 -8.81 -9.54
CA SER A 672 31.94 -10.02 -8.77
C SER A 672 30.93 -10.42 -7.66
N ASP A 673 29.79 -9.73 -7.53
CA ASP A 673 28.86 -9.81 -6.40
C ASP A 673 27.41 -10.07 -6.86
N PRO A 674 26.78 -11.20 -6.47
CA PRO A 674 25.39 -11.48 -6.81
C PRO A 674 24.42 -10.65 -5.96
N ASN A 675 23.60 -9.80 -6.61
CA ASN A 675 22.53 -8.96 -6.04
C ASN A 675 22.99 -7.71 -5.26
N PRO A 676 23.14 -6.53 -5.91
CA PRO A 676 23.45 -5.29 -5.21
C PRO A 676 22.25 -4.64 -4.50
N GLY A 677 21.06 -5.25 -4.51
CA GLY A 677 19.82 -4.68 -3.96
C GLY A 677 19.29 -3.49 -4.76
N GLY A 678 17.98 -3.45 -4.97
CA GLY A 678 17.27 -2.29 -5.51
C GLY A 678 17.04 -1.22 -4.44
N ASP A 679 16.28 -0.19 -4.79
CA ASP A 679 16.42 1.14 -4.18
C ASP A 679 15.21 1.66 -3.42
N GLY A 680 14.06 0.97 -3.42
CA GLY A 680 12.88 1.46 -2.73
C GLY A 680 11.56 0.84 -3.19
N MET A 681 10.46 1.52 -2.87
CA MET A 681 9.11 1.14 -3.27
C MET A 681 8.58 2.10 -4.33
N VAL A 682 7.75 1.57 -5.24
CA VAL A 682 6.94 2.37 -6.18
C VAL A 682 5.46 2.15 -5.83
N ILE A 683 4.73 3.24 -5.63
CA ILE A 683 3.33 3.23 -5.19
C ILE A 683 2.47 3.80 -6.32
N PHE A 684 1.75 2.94 -7.06
CA PHE A 684 0.75 3.39 -8.04
C PHE A 684 -0.53 3.78 -7.30
N VAL A 685 -0.98 5.01 -7.49
CA VAL A 685 -2.03 5.65 -6.69
C VAL A 685 -3.43 5.20 -7.15
N GLY A 686 -4.22 4.65 -6.23
CA GLY A 686 -5.65 4.33 -6.41
C GLY A 686 -6.00 3.32 -7.53
N LEU A 687 -5.03 2.52 -7.96
CA LEU A 687 -5.11 1.71 -9.16
C LEU A 687 -5.92 0.40 -8.98
N ALA A 688 -5.86 -0.22 -7.81
CA ALA A 688 -6.48 -1.52 -7.52
C ALA A 688 -7.73 -1.40 -6.64
N ALA A 689 -8.51 -2.47 -6.53
CA ALA A 689 -9.56 -2.52 -5.53
C ALA A 689 -8.94 -2.49 -4.11
N PRO A 690 -9.45 -1.66 -3.17
CA PRO A 690 -8.87 -1.55 -1.83
C PRO A 690 -8.92 -2.86 -1.06
N THR A 691 -7.86 -3.22 -0.33
CA THR A 691 -7.78 -4.47 0.43
C THR A 691 -7.65 -4.23 1.92
N LYS A 692 -8.42 -4.98 2.72
CA LYS A 692 -8.37 -4.97 4.19
C LYS A 692 -6.99 -5.37 4.70
N ALA A 693 -6.54 -4.69 5.75
CA ALA A 693 -5.29 -4.98 6.46
C ALA A 693 -5.53 -5.20 7.97
N PRO A 694 -4.76 -6.07 8.65
CA PRO A 694 -3.80 -7.00 8.06
C PRO A 694 -4.49 -8.12 7.26
N THR A 695 -3.80 -8.65 6.26
CA THR A 695 -4.31 -9.74 5.42
C THR A 695 -4.21 -11.07 6.15
N LEU A 696 -5.36 -11.72 6.39
CA LEU A 696 -5.47 -13.05 7.00
C LEU A 696 -6.27 -13.96 6.07
N GLY A 697 -5.56 -14.65 5.17
CA GLY A 697 -6.18 -15.44 4.10
C GLY A 697 -6.45 -14.61 2.83
N PRO A 698 -7.50 -14.92 2.07
CA PRO A 698 -7.83 -14.19 0.84
C PRO A 698 -8.12 -12.71 1.09
N ALA A 699 -7.85 -11.89 0.06
CA ALA A 699 -8.14 -10.47 0.10
C ALA A 699 -9.63 -10.19 0.36
N GLN A 700 -9.91 -9.20 1.21
CA GLN A 700 -11.24 -8.74 1.56
C GLN A 700 -11.32 -7.23 1.35
N SER A 701 -12.53 -6.70 1.16
CA SER A 701 -12.74 -5.24 1.19
C SER A 701 -12.54 -4.70 2.62
N PRO A 702 -11.93 -3.49 2.79
CA PRO A 702 -11.68 -2.84 4.08
C PRO A 702 -12.91 -2.60 4.96
#